data_AF-A0A255HES4-F1
#
_entry.id   AF-A0A255HES4-F1
#
_cell.length_a   1.000
_cell.length_b   1.000
_cell.length_c   1.000
_cell.angle_alpha   90.00
_cell.angle_beta   90.00
_cell.angle_gamma   90.00
#
_symmetry.space_group_name_H-M   'P 1'
#
loop_
_entity.id
_entity.type
_entity.pdbx_description
1 polymer ?
#
loop_
_entity_poly.entity_id
_entity_poly.type
_entity_poly.pdbx_seq_one_letter_code
_entity_poly.pdbx_strand_id
1 'polypeptide(L)'
;LERLLAGLWQEVLGRTQVGRDDNFFALGGDSILALRLVARIREQGLALSLALIYRHPSLRAMAAALENTPLLAADADADADAAAAGAEALAPGVQRAFPLAALQGGMLFHSELEQGNAIFLDVFSYLLRIDWDETRFRAALTTLTAQVEALRTGFDWQRGETAAQQVHAHASVPLQVIDLRGVEAAMVRQSLDAFLLAQRGQPFDTTRAPLLRLAVHLLDDGRIRLTCAFHHAILDGWSFATLVARLLACYLDLPSLPSAPPALQELQVRRERDAIADPRLRDFWRDYVSGVAAADGFERFVSSAGQAPMRCRVPVDPSLLRGALRLAARAQVPLKTVLLGAHILALAEVSESDTVCTGYVVHCRPEVAQAEQAIGLFLNTLPLRAHVDISASLVGWIQSVALEEARLLEQRWLPLLEIKKLAGGRLPFSSALNFVHFHAYRPIIEGGQVEVEQLEVYEQTDFPFLAQFSLDPRDQSLELTLIAQCESIDWEELNRMALIYLASLAALVSSDPEALDEALAVPGRLALDTLATSRQLTARHVAPPAPAPAPAAAAPAPPESRPWSATELALAELWRDSLQTEQIRLDASFFALGGDSISGTRLVARARQHFAVQLPLRDFLSDPTIAGMARAIDTGAALVSMAPIPRARRPVH
;
A
#
# COMPACT_ATOMS: atom_id res chain seq x y z
N LEU A 1 -12.06 31.25 18.03
CA LEU A 1 -11.53 30.09 17.27
C LEU A 1 -10.89 29.04 18.18
N GLU A 2 -9.90 29.39 19.02
CA GLU A 2 -9.20 28.43 19.89
C GLU A 2 -10.12 27.52 20.73
N ARG A 3 -11.18 28.05 21.35
CA ARG A 3 -12.15 27.23 22.13
C ARG A 3 -12.88 26.20 21.28
N LEU A 4 -13.21 26.52 20.03
CA LEU A 4 -13.83 25.59 19.09
C LEU A 4 -12.85 24.46 18.76
N LEU A 5 -11.62 24.83 18.39
CA LEU A 5 -10.57 23.85 18.08
C LEU A 5 -10.27 22.94 19.29
N ALA A 6 -10.21 23.49 20.51
CA ALA A 6 -10.01 22.71 21.73
C ALA A 6 -11.10 21.65 21.89
N GLY A 7 -12.38 22.01 21.69
CA GLY A 7 -13.50 21.07 21.73
C GLY A 7 -13.38 19.94 20.70
N LEU A 8 -12.99 20.28 19.46
CA LEU A 8 -12.79 19.29 18.41
C LEU A 8 -11.60 18.37 18.69
N TRP A 9 -10.49 18.91 19.23
CA TRP A 9 -9.34 18.11 19.64
C TRP A 9 -9.69 17.15 20.78
N GLN A 10 -10.47 17.61 21.76
CA GLN A 10 -10.96 16.76 22.86
C GLN A 10 -11.76 15.57 22.32
N GLU A 11 -12.68 15.80 21.37
CA GLU A 11 -13.47 14.73 20.74
C GLU A 11 -12.59 13.76 19.96
N VAL A 12 -11.69 14.27 19.11
CA VAL A 12 -10.86 13.45 18.21
C VAL A 12 -9.82 12.63 18.98
N LEU A 13 -9.16 13.25 19.97
CA LEU A 13 -8.09 12.63 20.75
C LEU A 13 -8.61 11.86 21.97
N GLY A 14 -9.90 11.96 22.30
CA GLY A 14 -10.49 11.37 23.50
C GLY A 14 -9.91 11.96 24.79
N ARG A 15 -9.62 13.27 24.81
CA ARG A 15 -9.00 13.97 25.95
C ARG A 15 -10.02 14.84 26.67
N THR A 16 -9.91 14.91 28.00
CA THR A 16 -10.79 15.75 28.83
C THR A 16 -10.44 17.23 28.77
N GLN A 17 -9.15 17.56 28.58
CA GLN A 17 -8.66 18.94 28.48
C GLN A 17 -7.59 19.03 27.38
N VAL A 18 -7.60 20.16 26.66
CA VAL A 18 -6.60 20.53 25.67
C VAL A 18 -6.22 21.99 25.93
N GLY A 19 -4.96 22.22 26.23
CA GLY A 19 -4.36 23.54 26.43
C GLY A 19 -4.08 24.25 25.11
N ARG A 20 -3.99 25.58 25.17
CA ARG A 20 -3.68 26.43 23.99
C ARG A 20 -2.30 26.17 23.39
N ASP A 21 -1.35 25.73 24.20
CA ASP A 21 0.03 25.46 23.80
C ASP A 21 0.28 23.95 23.62
N ASP A 22 -0.76 23.12 23.75
CA ASP A 22 -0.66 21.69 23.50
C ASP A 22 -0.43 21.44 22.01
N ASN A 23 0.41 20.43 21.76
CA ASN A 23 0.72 19.94 20.44
C ASN A 23 -0.14 18.71 20.10
N PHE A 24 -0.76 18.70 18.92
CA PHE A 24 -1.69 17.66 18.47
C PHE A 24 -1.06 16.27 18.52
N PHE A 25 0.18 16.15 18.04
CA PHE A 25 0.90 14.88 17.96
C PHE A 25 1.43 14.44 19.33
N ALA A 26 1.87 15.38 20.16
CA ALA A 26 2.28 15.09 21.54
C ALA A 26 1.12 14.54 22.39
N LEU A 27 -0.11 14.91 22.07
CA LEU A 27 -1.32 14.37 22.72
C LEU A 27 -1.74 12.98 22.20
N GLY A 28 -1.02 12.42 21.22
CA GLY A 28 -1.28 11.12 20.61
C GLY A 28 -1.97 11.18 19.25
N GLY A 29 -2.05 12.36 18.62
CA GLY A 29 -2.52 12.49 17.25
C GLY A 29 -1.60 11.80 16.24
N ASP A 30 -2.19 11.21 15.20
CA ASP A 30 -1.49 10.66 14.04
C ASP A 30 -2.14 11.17 12.73
N SER A 31 -1.74 10.65 11.57
CA SER A 31 -2.28 11.09 10.28
C SER A 31 -3.79 10.83 10.11
N ILE A 32 -4.32 9.76 10.69
CA ILE A 32 -5.75 9.43 10.58
C ILE A 32 -6.56 10.31 11.53
N LEU A 33 -6.09 10.49 12.77
CA LEU A 33 -6.72 11.44 13.70
C LEU A 33 -6.65 12.87 13.17
N ALA A 34 -5.55 13.25 12.53
CA ALA A 34 -5.42 14.55 11.87
C ALA A 34 -6.41 14.68 10.70
N LEU A 35 -6.63 13.63 9.89
CA LEU A 35 -7.66 13.62 8.84
C LEU A 35 -9.06 13.78 9.43
N ARG A 36 -9.38 13.06 10.52
CA ARG A 36 -10.64 13.20 11.24
C ARG A 36 -10.83 14.62 11.77
N LEU A 37 -9.77 15.23 12.32
CA LEU A 37 -9.79 16.61 12.78
C LEU A 37 -10.05 17.59 11.63
N VAL A 38 -9.40 17.40 10.47
CA VAL A 38 -9.66 18.20 9.26
C VAL A 38 -11.13 18.10 8.86
N ALA A 39 -11.68 16.89 8.78
CA ALA A 39 -13.09 16.67 8.43
C ALA A 39 -14.03 17.41 9.39
N ARG A 40 -13.81 17.28 10.71
CA ARG A 40 -14.60 17.97 11.74
C ARG A 40 -14.50 19.49 11.69
N ILE A 41 -13.31 20.03 11.41
CA ILE A 41 -13.12 21.48 11.30
C ILE A 41 -13.79 22.03 10.03
N ARG A 42 -13.73 21.28 8.93
CA ARG A 42 -14.43 21.63 7.68
C ARG A 42 -15.95 21.60 7.84
N GLU A 43 -16.50 20.69 8.65
CA GLU A 43 -17.93 20.70 9.03
C GLU A 43 -18.35 22.01 9.74
N GLN A 44 -17.41 22.74 10.34
CA GLN A 44 -17.66 24.07 10.95
C GLN A 44 -17.48 25.23 9.94
N GLY A 45 -17.28 24.94 8.65
CA GLY A 45 -17.06 25.94 7.60
C GLY A 45 -15.64 26.50 7.54
N LEU A 46 -14.67 25.86 8.22
CA LEU A 46 -13.28 26.32 8.27
C LEU A 46 -12.37 25.54 7.31
N ALA A 47 -11.50 26.29 6.63
CA ALA A 47 -10.56 25.79 5.64
C ALA A 47 -9.29 25.22 6.28
N LEU A 48 -9.26 23.93 6.59
CA LEU A 48 -8.06 23.26 7.10
C LEU A 48 -7.58 22.19 6.11
N SER A 49 -6.28 22.21 5.82
CA SER A 49 -5.62 21.11 5.12
C SER A 49 -4.84 20.24 6.11
N LEU A 50 -4.62 18.97 5.76
CA LEU A 50 -3.85 18.07 6.60
C LEU A 50 -2.39 18.55 6.78
N ALA A 51 -1.81 19.14 5.74
CA ALA A 51 -0.46 19.71 5.79
C ALA A 51 -0.35 20.90 6.75
N LEU A 52 -1.41 21.69 6.92
CA LEU A 52 -1.42 22.81 7.87
C LEU A 52 -1.28 22.31 9.31
N ILE A 53 -1.88 21.17 9.66
CA ILE A 53 -1.71 20.54 10.99
C ILE A 53 -0.24 20.21 11.25
N TYR A 54 0.47 19.68 10.26
CA TYR A 54 1.90 19.38 10.40
C TYR A 54 2.76 20.64 10.53
N ARG A 55 2.42 21.72 9.82
CA ARG A 55 3.13 23.02 9.90
C ARG A 55 2.85 23.79 11.19
N HIS A 56 1.63 23.68 11.71
CA HIS A 56 1.16 24.41 12.89
C HIS A 56 0.51 23.45 13.88
N PRO A 57 1.31 22.56 14.51
CA PRO A 57 0.77 21.46 15.31
C PRO A 57 0.33 21.87 16.72
N SER A 58 0.56 23.12 17.15
CA SER A 58 0.01 23.64 18.41
C SER A 58 -1.36 24.28 18.18
N LEU A 59 -2.26 24.15 19.17
CA LEU A 59 -3.63 24.69 19.05
C LEU A 59 -3.63 26.19 18.73
N ARG A 60 -2.81 26.97 19.44
CA ARG A 60 -2.64 28.41 19.20
C ARG A 60 -2.13 28.71 17.79
N ALA A 61 -1.08 28.02 17.34
CA ALA A 61 -0.52 28.26 16.00
C ALA A 61 -1.52 27.87 14.89
N MET A 62 -2.25 26.77 15.08
CA MET A 62 -3.30 26.32 14.17
C MET A 62 -4.43 27.35 14.09
N ALA A 63 -4.88 27.89 15.24
CA ALA A 63 -5.88 28.94 15.28
C ALA A 63 -5.41 30.19 14.52
N ALA A 64 -4.18 30.65 14.79
CA ALA A 64 -3.61 31.81 14.11
C ALA A 64 -3.47 31.60 12.59
N ALA A 65 -3.10 30.39 12.15
CA ALA A 65 -3.03 30.07 10.73
C ALA A 65 -4.41 30.06 10.06
N LEU A 66 -5.43 29.56 10.75
CA LEU A 66 -6.81 29.54 10.27
C LEU A 66 -7.43 30.94 10.19
N GLU A 67 -7.09 31.86 11.10
CA GLU A 67 -7.54 33.26 11.04
C GLU A 67 -7.04 34.00 9.79
N ASN A 68 -5.87 33.59 9.27
CA ASN A 68 -5.27 34.16 8.07
C ASN A 68 -5.62 33.38 6.79
N THR A 69 -6.39 32.30 6.89
CA THR A 69 -6.81 31.50 5.74
C THR A 69 -8.19 32.00 5.29
N PRO A 70 -8.39 32.32 3.99
CA PRO A 70 -9.72 32.64 3.49
C PRO A 70 -10.70 31.52 3.86
N LEU A 71 -11.91 31.87 4.31
CA LEU A 71 -13.00 30.91 4.40
C LEU A 71 -13.11 30.21 3.04
N LEU A 72 -13.10 28.87 3.01
CA LEU A 72 -13.42 28.13 1.80
C LEU A 72 -14.78 28.65 1.33
N ALA A 73 -14.88 29.04 0.05
CA ALA A 73 -16.11 28.76 -0.66
C ALA A 73 -16.29 27.25 -0.48
N ALA A 74 -17.36 26.83 0.20
CA ALA A 74 -17.65 25.42 0.45
C ALA A 74 -17.23 24.63 -0.77
N ASP A 75 -16.37 23.61 -0.59
CA ASP A 75 -15.99 22.70 -1.68
C ASP A 75 -17.31 22.23 -2.31
N ALA A 76 -17.72 22.86 -3.41
CA ALA A 76 -18.96 22.57 -4.13
C ALA A 76 -18.89 21.17 -4.77
N ASP A 77 -17.75 20.50 -4.63
CA ASP A 77 -17.44 19.19 -5.17
C ASP A 77 -17.83 18.03 -4.25
N ALA A 78 -18.43 18.29 -3.08
CA ALA A 78 -19.12 17.24 -2.34
C ALA A 78 -20.51 16.91 -2.95
N ASP A 79 -21.12 17.85 -3.68
CA ASP A 79 -22.45 17.72 -4.31
C ASP A 79 -22.42 17.86 -5.84
N ALA A 80 -21.25 17.80 -6.47
CA ALA A 80 -21.15 17.74 -7.93
C ALA A 80 -21.49 16.32 -8.42
N ASP A 81 -22.76 16.17 -8.79
CA ASP A 81 -23.39 15.11 -9.60
C ASP A 81 -22.42 14.07 -10.18
N ALA A 82 -22.74 12.81 -9.92
CA ALA A 82 -22.21 11.62 -10.59
C ALA A 82 -22.65 11.53 -12.08
N ALA A 83 -22.64 12.65 -12.80
CA ALA A 83 -23.12 12.74 -14.17
C ALA A 83 -21.98 12.97 -15.17
N ALA A 84 -21.86 11.97 -16.04
CA ALA A 84 -21.31 12.02 -17.40
C ALA A 84 -19.77 11.97 -17.57
N ALA A 85 -19.23 10.75 -17.46
CA ALA A 85 -18.20 10.30 -18.38
C ALA A 85 -18.75 9.09 -19.16
N GLY A 86 -19.26 9.34 -20.38
CA GLY A 86 -19.62 8.34 -21.39
C GLY A 86 -20.70 7.33 -20.99
N ALA A 87 -21.91 7.47 -21.53
CA ALA A 87 -22.95 6.44 -21.47
C ALA A 87 -22.57 5.22 -22.32
N GLU A 88 -21.52 4.51 -21.94
CA GLU A 88 -21.37 3.11 -22.31
C GLU A 88 -22.35 2.30 -21.46
N ALA A 89 -23.05 1.34 -22.08
CA ALA A 89 -23.94 0.46 -21.36
C ALA A 89 -23.15 -0.31 -20.28
N LEU A 90 -23.49 -0.08 -19.01
CA LEU A 90 -22.91 -0.84 -17.90
C LEU A 90 -23.16 -2.34 -18.11
N ALA A 91 -22.17 -3.16 -17.78
CA ALA A 91 -22.32 -4.61 -17.84
C ALA A 91 -23.45 -5.07 -16.90
N PRO A 92 -24.14 -6.19 -17.20
CA PRO A 92 -25.23 -6.69 -16.36
C PRO A 92 -24.81 -6.84 -14.88
N GLY A 93 -25.58 -6.24 -13.98
CA GLY A 93 -25.32 -6.29 -12.53
C GLY A 93 -24.30 -5.26 -12.02
N VAL A 94 -23.69 -4.45 -12.89
CA VAL A 94 -22.84 -3.31 -12.51
C VAL A 94 -23.72 -2.09 -12.22
N GLN A 95 -23.55 -1.50 -11.04
CA GLN A 95 -24.26 -0.31 -10.59
C GLN A 95 -23.51 0.96 -11.00
N ARG A 96 -22.18 0.95 -10.88
CA ARG A 96 -21.31 2.09 -11.19
C ARG A 96 -20.03 1.58 -11.81
N ALA A 97 -19.50 2.30 -12.79
CA ALA A 97 -18.18 2.06 -13.33
C ALA A 97 -17.43 3.38 -13.45
N PHE A 98 -16.20 3.40 -12.95
CA PHE A 98 -15.34 4.57 -13.03
C PHE A 98 -13.89 4.10 -13.13
N PRO A 99 -12.96 4.95 -13.60
CA PRO A 99 -11.62 4.48 -13.93
C PRO A 99 -10.79 4.05 -12.70
N LEU A 100 -9.72 3.31 -12.94
CA LEU A 100 -8.80 2.88 -11.87
C LEU A 100 -7.98 4.07 -11.38
N ALA A 101 -7.65 4.05 -10.09
CA ALA A 101 -6.48 4.78 -9.60
C ALA A 101 -5.21 4.16 -10.18
N ALA A 102 -4.18 4.95 -10.44
CA ALA A 102 -2.93 4.49 -11.03
C ALA A 102 -2.28 3.35 -10.23
N LEU A 103 -2.33 3.41 -8.89
CA LEU A 103 -1.82 2.35 -8.01
C LEU A 103 -2.57 1.02 -8.22
N GLN A 104 -3.90 1.06 -8.35
CA GLN A 104 -4.71 -0.14 -8.64
C GLN A 104 -4.28 -0.77 -9.96
N GLY A 105 -4.06 0.04 -11.00
CA GLY A 105 -3.58 -0.44 -12.29
C GLY A 105 -2.23 -1.17 -12.20
N GLY A 106 -1.28 -0.61 -11.44
CA GLY A 106 0.00 -1.25 -11.16
C GLY A 106 -0.14 -2.58 -10.42
N MET A 107 -0.94 -2.60 -9.34
CA MET A 107 -1.16 -3.81 -8.54
C MET A 107 -1.77 -4.96 -9.36
N LEU A 108 -2.79 -4.68 -10.16
CA LEU A 108 -3.46 -5.69 -10.99
C LEU A 108 -2.51 -6.27 -12.04
N PHE A 109 -1.68 -5.42 -12.64
CA PHE A 109 -0.67 -5.85 -13.59
C PHE A 109 0.36 -6.79 -12.95
N HIS A 110 0.91 -6.42 -11.79
CA HIS A 110 1.89 -7.24 -11.08
C HIS A 110 1.29 -8.56 -10.56
N SER A 111 0.03 -8.53 -10.13
CA SER A 111 -0.69 -9.75 -9.72
C SER A 111 -0.86 -10.74 -10.87
N GLU A 112 -1.04 -10.24 -12.10
CA GLU A 112 -1.09 -11.07 -13.32
C GLU A 112 0.29 -11.58 -13.76
N LEU A 113 1.34 -10.76 -13.59
CA LEU A 113 2.72 -11.15 -13.89
C LEU A 113 3.20 -12.29 -12.98
N GLU A 114 2.81 -12.24 -11.71
CA GLU A 114 3.38 -13.08 -10.65
C GLU A 114 2.34 -13.99 -9.98
N GLN A 115 1.52 -14.68 -10.79
CA GLN A 115 0.45 -15.57 -10.30
C GLN A 115 0.91 -16.69 -9.32
N GLY A 116 2.22 -16.89 -9.12
CA GLY A 116 2.81 -17.80 -8.13
C GLY A 116 3.32 -17.19 -6.82
N ASN A 117 3.48 -15.87 -6.71
CA ASN A 117 4.13 -15.19 -5.58
C ASN A 117 3.18 -14.48 -4.61
N ALA A 118 1.87 -14.53 -4.87
CA ALA A 118 0.86 -13.90 -4.02
C ALA A 118 1.11 -12.40 -3.76
N ILE A 119 1.70 -11.68 -4.72
CA ILE A 119 1.88 -10.23 -4.60
C ILE A 119 0.51 -9.57 -4.54
N PHE A 120 0.34 -8.59 -3.65
CA PHE A 120 -0.92 -7.89 -3.39
C PHE A 120 -2.06 -8.79 -2.93
N LEU A 121 -1.78 -10.03 -2.50
CA LEU A 121 -2.70 -10.87 -1.74
C LEU A 121 -2.36 -10.75 -0.25
N ASP A 122 -3.25 -10.10 0.48
CA ASP A 122 -3.08 -9.87 1.90
C ASP A 122 -3.86 -10.93 2.68
N VAL A 123 -3.23 -11.50 3.71
CA VAL A 123 -3.82 -12.50 4.60
C VAL A 123 -3.63 -12.08 6.04
N PHE A 124 -4.74 -11.77 6.70
CA PHE A 124 -4.80 -11.40 8.10
C PHE A 124 -5.45 -12.53 8.89
N SER A 125 -4.89 -12.88 10.04
CA SER A 125 -5.43 -13.90 10.93
C SER A 125 -5.53 -13.38 12.36
N TYR A 126 -6.70 -13.55 12.96
CA TYR A 126 -7.04 -13.08 14.29
C TYR A 126 -7.40 -14.28 15.16
N LEU A 127 -6.73 -14.42 16.31
CA LEU A 127 -7.20 -15.29 17.39
C LEU A 127 -8.10 -14.46 18.30
N LEU A 128 -9.38 -14.80 18.33
CA LEU A 128 -10.42 -14.05 19.03
C LEU A 128 -11.07 -14.92 20.09
N ARG A 129 -11.33 -14.35 21.26
CA ARG A 129 -12.29 -14.92 22.22
C ARG A 129 -13.59 -14.15 22.11
N ILE A 130 -14.63 -14.83 21.62
CA ILE A 130 -15.92 -14.23 21.28
C ILE A 130 -17.01 -15.31 21.34
N ASP A 131 -18.21 -14.93 21.78
CA ASP A 131 -19.38 -15.82 21.71
C ASP A 131 -19.77 -15.99 20.24
N TRP A 132 -19.52 -17.15 19.65
CA TRP A 132 -19.67 -17.41 18.21
C TRP A 132 -21.08 -17.91 17.84
N ASP A 133 -21.72 -17.19 16.93
CA ASP A 133 -22.98 -17.50 16.26
C ASP A 133 -22.79 -17.28 14.76
N GLU A 134 -22.73 -18.38 14.01
CA GLU A 134 -22.53 -18.33 12.56
C GLU A 134 -23.66 -17.59 11.83
N THR A 135 -24.91 -17.71 12.29
CA THR A 135 -26.07 -17.08 11.65
C THR A 135 -25.98 -15.57 11.77
N ARG A 136 -25.66 -15.09 12.97
CA ARG A 136 -25.47 -13.66 13.25
C ARG A 136 -24.25 -13.11 12.52
N PHE A 137 -23.15 -13.87 12.43
CA PHE A 137 -21.96 -13.46 11.70
C PHE A 137 -22.20 -13.36 10.20
N ARG A 138 -22.90 -14.33 9.60
CA ARG A 138 -23.31 -14.29 8.19
C ARG A 138 -24.22 -13.08 7.90
N ALA A 139 -25.18 -12.81 8.78
CA ALA A 139 -26.06 -11.64 8.64
C ALA A 139 -25.29 -10.31 8.71
N ALA A 140 -24.34 -10.19 9.64
CA ALA A 140 -23.45 -9.03 9.74
C ALA A 140 -22.59 -8.86 8.48
N LEU A 141 -22.03 -9.95 7.95
CA LEU A 141 -21.24 -9.93 6.72
C LEU A 141 -22.06 -9.52 5.50
N THR A 142 -23.29 -10.03 5.36
CA THR A 142 -24.22 -9.62 4.29
C THR A 142 -24.55 -8.12 4.38
N THR A 143 -24.85 -7.64 5.58
CA THR A 143 -25.15 -6.21 5.82
C THR A 143 -23.95 -5.33 5.45
N LEU A 144 -22.75 -5.71 5.89
CA LEU A 144 -21.53 -4.98 5.60
C LEU A 144 -21.19 -4.98 4.09
N THR A 145 -21.37 -6.11 3.42
CA THR A 145 -21.13 -6.23 1.96
C THR A 145 -22.06 -5.33 1.16
N ALA A 146 -23.31 -5.14 1.61
CA ALA A 146 -24.24 -4.21 0.97
C ALA A 146 -23.80 -2.75 1.14
N GLN A 147 -23.30 -2.39 2.33
CA GLN A 147 -22.92 -1.01 2.68
C GLN A 147 -21.56 -0.57 2.11
N VAL A 148 -20.64 -1.50 1.87
CA VAL A 148 -19.25 -1.19 1.48
C VAL A 148 -19.03 -1.52 0.01
N GLU A 149 -18.91 -0.50 -0.83
CA GLU A 149 -18.72 -0.69 -2.28
C GLU A 149 -17.44 -1.44 -2.64
N ALA A 150 -16.35 -1.26 -1.91
CA ALA A 150 -15.09 -1.97 -2.13
C ALA A 150 -15.27 -3.51 -2.10
N LEU A 151 -16.20 -4.03 -1.28
CA LEU A 151 -16.51 -5.46 -1.21
C LEU A 151 -17.29 -5.98 -2.42
N ARG A 152 -17.91 -5.08 -3.19
CA ARG A 152 -18.66 -5.38 -4.41
C ARG A 152 -17.92 -4.93 -5.67
N THR A 153 -16.64 -4.60 -5.56
CA THR A 153 -15.85 -4.07 -6.68
C THR A 153 -15.00 -5.15 -7.34
N GLY A 154 -15.11 -5.25 -8.66
CA GLY A 154 -14.17 -5.96 -9.54
C GLY A 154 -13.52 -5.00 -10.53
N PHE A 155 -12.60 -5.50 -11.36
CA PHE A 155 -11.83 -4.67 -12.28
C PHE A 155 -11.92 -5.17 -13.72
N ASP A 156 -12.35 -4.30 -14.63
CA ASP A 156 -12.24 -4.50 -16.08
C ASP A 156 -10.99 -3.79 -16.59
N TRP A 157 -9.82 -4.31 -16.19
CA TRP A 157 -8.54 -3.64 -16.40
C TRP A 157 -7.82 -4.06 -17.70
N GLN A 158 -8.29 -5.13 -18.34
CA GLN A 158 -7.70 -5.68 -19.57
C GLN A 158 -8.02 -4.85 -20.83
N ARG A 159 -8.82 -3.78 -20.71
CA ARG A 159 -9.19 -2.88 -21.82
C ARG A 159 -8.24 -1.70 -22.02
N GLY A 160 -7.12 -1.65 -21.29
CA GLY A 160 -6.12 -0.59 -21.47
C GLY A 160 -6.63 0.78 -21.03
N GLU A 161 -6.89 1.69 -21.98
CA GLU A 161 -7.29 3.08 -21.68
C GLU A 161 -8.71 3.20 -21.09
N THR A 162 -9.57 2.21 -21.33
CA THR A 162 -10.91 2.12 -20.76
C THR A 162 -10.96 1.22 -19.52
N ALA A 163 -9.81 0.98 -18.89
CA ALA A 163 -9.75 0.21 -17.66
C ALA A 163 -10.65 0.85 -16.59
N ALA A 164 -11.55 0.05 -16.02
CA ALA A 164 -12.54 0.52 -15.06
C ALA A 164 -12.66 -0.36 -13.83
N GLN A 165 -12.92 0.28 -12.69
CA GLN A 165 -13.52 -0.34 -11.52
C GLN A 165 -15.00 -0.55 -11.81
N GLN A 166 -15.52 -1.72 -11.46
CA GLN A 166 -16.93 -2.08 -11.64
C GLN A 166 -17.52 -2.41 -10.27
N VAL A 167 -18.37 -1.51 -9.77
CA VAL A 167 -19.11 -1.71 -8.52
C VAL A 167 -20.40 -2.46 -8.85
N HIS A 168 -20.50 -3.72 -8.43
CA HIS A 168 -21.65 -4.57 -8.67
C HIS A 168 -22.77 -4.28 -7.67
N ALA A 169 -24.04 -4.31 -8.10
CA ALA A 169 -25.19 -4.08 -7.21
C ALA A 169 -25.22 -5.05 -6.02
N HIS A 170 -24.79 -6.30 -6.24
CA HIS A 170 -24.74 -7.34 -5.22
C HIS A 170 -23.45 -8.14 -5.34
N ALA A 171 -22.87 -8.52 -4.19
CA ALA A 171 -21.83 -9.53 -4.09
C ALA A 171 -22.06 -10.33 -2.80
N SER A 172 -21.47 -11.52 -2.72
CA SER A 172 -21.55 -12.38 -1.53
C SER A 172 -20.15 -12.82 -1.15
N VAL A 173 -19.62 -12.28 -0.04
CA VAL A 173 -18.30 -12.63 0.47
C VAL A 173 -18.30 -14.09 0.94
N PRO A 174 -17.45 -14.97 0.38
CA PRO A 174 -17.34 -16.35 0.82
C PRO A 174 -16.91 -16.41 2.29
N LEU A 175 -17.64 -17.21 3.09
CA LEU A 175 -17.30 -17.53 4.47
C LEU A 175 -17.28 -19.04 4.66
N GLN A 176 -16.10 -19.58 4.94
CA GLN A 176 -15.89 -20.97 5.33
C GLN A 176 -15.85 -21.08 6.86
N VAL A 177 -16.55 -22.06 7.43
CA VAL A 177 -16.46 -22.37 8.87
C VAL A 177 -15.92 -23.78 9.01
N ILE A 178 -14.85 -23.93 9.79
CA ILE A 178 -14.13 -25.19 10.00
C ILE A 178 -14.13 -25.48 11.50
N ASP A 179 -14.76 -26.58 11.89
CA ASP A 179 -14.79 -26.98 13.29
C ASP A 179 -13.56 -27.83 13.61
N LEU A 180 -12.66 -27.30 14.44
CA LEU A 180 -11.46 -27.99 14.92
C LEU A 180 -11.58 -28.37 16.41
N ARG A 181 -12.78 -28.29 16.98
CA ARG A 181 -13.01 -28.72 18.37
C ARG A 181 -12.88 -30.24 18.48
N GLY A 182 -12.29 -30.70 19.57
CA GLY A 182 -11.99 -32.10 19.86
C GLY A 182 -10.83 -32.67 19.03
N VAL A 183 -10.14 -31.84 18.24
CA VAL A 183 -8.96 -32.23 17.47
C VAL A 183 -7.70 -32.04 18.33
N GLU A 184 -6.74 -32.96 18.23
CA GLU A 184 -5.48 -32.85 18.97
C GLU A 184 -4.74 -31.54 18.62
N ALA A 185 -4.22 -30.83 19.62
CA ALA A 185 -3.60 -29.51 19.46
C ALA A 185 -2.48 -29.45 18.40
N ALA A 186 -1.67 -30.51 18.26
CA ALA A 186 -0.64 -30.58 17.24
C ALA A 186 -1.23 -30.60 15.81
N MET A 187 -2.32 -31.33 15.63
CA MET A 187 -3.05 -31.43 14.36
C MET A 187 -3.80 -30.12 14.05
N VAL A 188 -4.35 -29.45 15.06
CA VAL A 188 -4.94 -28.10 14.91
C VAL A 188 -3.90 -27.14 14.35
N ARG A 189 -2.72 -27.09 14.96
CA ARG A 189 -1.64 -26.21 14.48
C ARG A 189 -1.23 -26.52 13.05
N GLN A 190 -1.03 -27.79 12.72
CA GLN A 190 -0.70 -28.22 11.35
C GLN A 190 -1.80 -27.83 10.35
N SER A 191 -3.07 -27.99 10.73
CA SER A 191 -4.21 -27.62 9.89
C SER A 191 -4.27 -26.12 9.63
N LEU A 192 -4.06 -25.30 10.66
CA LEU A 192 -4.03 -23.84 10.54
C LEU A 192 -2.86 -23.35 9.67
N ASP A 193 -1.66 -23.89 9.88
CA ASP A 193 -0.47 -23.54 9.10
C ASP A 193 -0.69 -23.92 7.62
N ALA A 194 -1.19 -25.12 7.34
CA ALA A 194 -1.51 -25.57 5.99
C ALA A 194 -2.63 -24.73 5.36
N PHE A 195 -3.64 -24.31 6.13
CA PHE A 195 -4.71 -23.45 5.65
C PHE A 195 -4.18 -22.07 5.23
N LEU A 196 -3.38 -21.41 6.08
CA LEU A 196 -2.76 -20.12 5.76
C LEU A 196 -1.87 -20.23 4.51
N LEU A 197 -1.14 -21.33 4.37
CA LEU A 197 -0.34 -21.64 3.20
C LEU A 197 -1.19 -21.72 1.93
N ALA A 198 -2.28 -22.48 1.99
CA ALA A 198 -3.20 -22.66 0.88
C ALA A 198 -3.89 -21.35 0.50
N GLN A 199 -4.24 -20.50 1.47
CA GLN A 199 -4.80 -19.18 1.21
C GLN A 199 -3.81 -18.31 0.42
N ARG A 200 -2.51 -18.34 0.73
CA ARG A 200 -1.48 -17.60 -0.02
C ARG A 200 -1.33 -18.11 -1.45
N GLY A 201 -1.52 -19.42 -1.69
CA GLY A 201 -1.42 -20.02 -3.02
C GLY A 201 -2.67 -19.84 -3.92
N GLN A 202 -3.71 -19.14 -3.46
CA GLN A 202 -4.97 -18.97 -4.19
C GLN A 202 -5.18 -17.50 -4.57
N PRO A 203 -4.68 -17.05 -5.74
CA PRO A 203 -4.91 -15.69 -6.21
C PRO A 203 -6.40 -15.43 -6.50
N PHE A 204 -6.81 -14.17 -6.49
CA PHE A 204 -8.16 -13.77 -6.88
C PHE A 204 -8.25 -13.56 -8.39
N ASP A 205 -9.38 -13.96 -8.99
CA ASP A 205 -9.80 -13.42 -10.29
C ASP A 205 -10.28 -11.98 -10.08
N THR A 206 -9.41 -11.02 -10.38
CA THR A 206 -9.65 -9.59 -10.16
C THR A 206 -10.79 -9.01 -10.99
N THR A 207 -11.23 -9.74 -12.02
CA THR A 207 -12.36 -9.33 -12.86
C THR A 207 -13.72 -9.62 -12.21
N ARG A 208 -13.74 -10.35 -11.08
CA ARG A 208 -14.97 -10.80 -10.43
C ARG A 208 -15.01 -10.44 -8.95
N ALA A 209 -15.94 -9.57 -8.57
CA ALA A 209 -16.26 -9.35 -7.17
C ALA A 209 -16.91 -10.59 -6.53
N PRO A 210 -16.73 -10.83 -5.22
CA PRO A 210 -15.90 -10.05 -4.28
C PRO A 210 -14.43 -10.50 -4.27
N LEU A 211 -13.53 -9.56 -3.99
CA LEU A 211 -12.09 -9.80 -3.84
C LEU A 211 -11.66 -9.95 -2.37
N LEU A 212 -12.54 -10.54 -1.56
CA LEU A 212 -12.36 -10.85 -0.14
C LEU A 212 -12.97 -12.23 0.13
N ARG A 213 -12.30 -13.04 0.95
CA ARG A 213 -12.81 -14.31 1.48
C ARG A 213 -12.46 -14.45 2.96
N LEU A 214 -13.36 -15.05 3.72
CA LEU A 214 -13.24 -15.24 5.16
C LEU A 214 -13.26 -16.73 5.50
N ALA A 215 -12.52 -17.10 6.54
CA ALA A 215 -12.60 -18.40 7.17
C ALA A 215 -12.60 -18.28 8.69
N VAL A 216 -13.41 -19.08 9.36
CA VAL A 216 -13.48 -19.15 10.81
C VAL A 216 -13.18 -20.58 11.26
N HIS A 217 -12.15 -20.74 12.07
CA HIS A 217 -11.83 -22.01 12.72
C HIS A 217 -12.32 -21.99 14.16
N LEU A 218 -13.15 -22.96 14.56
CA LEU A 218 -13.65 -23.09 15.94
C LEU A 218 -12.67 -23.91 16.78
N LEU A 219 -12.32 -23.43 17.98
CA LEU A 219 -11.35 -24.05 18.88
C LEU A 219 -12.02 -24.47 20.21
N ASP A 220 -11.38 -25.36 20.97
CA ASP A 220 -11.97 -26.05 22.14
C ASP A 220 -12.32 -25.17 23.35
N ASP A 221 -11.78 -23.96 23.42
CA ASP A 221 -11.87 -23.06 24.58
C ASP A 221 -12.73 -21.82 24.34
N GLY A 222 -13.64 -21.90 23.35
CA GLY A 222 -14.49 -20.78 22.97
C GLY A 222 -13.74 -19.69 22.20
N ARG A 223 -12.49 -19.95 21.79
CA ARG A 223 -11.78 -19.12 20.83
C ARG A 223 -12.15 -19.50 19.40
N ILE A 224 -12.05 -18.51 18.53
CA ILE A 224 -12.12 -18.71 17.09
C ILE A 224 -10.86 -18.13 16.45
N ARG A 225 -10.46 -18.70 15.31
CA ARG A 225 -9.49 -18.07 14.42
C ARG A 225 -10.17 -17.54 13.18
N LEU A 226 -10.30 -16.21 13.08
CA LEU A 226 -10.80 -15.52 11.91
C LEU A 226 -9.65 -15.22 10.96
N THR A 227 -9.67 -15.82 9.77
CA THR A 227 -8.72 -15.55 8.69
C THR A 227 -9.43 -14.79 7.57
N CYS A 228 -8.82 -13.71 7.11
CA CYS A 228 -9.32 -12.87 6.03
C CYS A 228 -8.26 -12.79 4.95
N ALA A 229 -8.61 -13.17 3.72
CA ALA A 229 -7.74 -13.01 2.57
C ALA A 229 -8.40 -12.06 1.57
N PHE A 230 -7.69 -11.05 1.08
CA PHE A 230 -8.22 -10.07 0.13
C PHE A 230 -7.16 -9.57 -0.85
N HIS A 231 -7.61 -9.01 -1.97
CA HIS A 231 -6.73 -8.36 -2.93
C HIS A 231 -6.48 -6.90 -2.54
N HIS A 232 -5.23 -6.48 -2.43
CA HIS A 232 -4.82 -5.15 -1.94
C HIS A 232 -5.41 -3.99 -2.79
N ALA A 233 -5.68 -4.24 -4.09
CA ALA A 233 -6.33 -3.27 -4.99
C ALA A 233 -7.71 -2.75 -4.51
N ILE A 234 -8.43 -3.46 -3.63
CA ILE A 234 -9.72 -2.99 -3.08
C ILE A 234 -9.61 -2.38 -1.69
N LEU A 235 -8.53 -2.63 -0.94
CA LEU A 235 -8.43 -2.26 0.47
C LEU A 235 -6.97 -1.94 0.84
N ASP A 236 -6.77 -0.81 1.51
CA ASP A 236 -5.55 -0.56 2.29
C ASP A 236 -5.64 -1.11 3.72
N GLY A 237 -4.52 -1.17 4.45
CA GLY A 237 -4.48 -1.71 5.81
C GLY A 237 -5.40 -0.99 6.79
N TRP A 238 -5.54 0.35 6.69
CA TRP A 238 -6.48 1.12 7.51
C TRP A 238 -7.94 0.79 7.19
N SER A 239 -8.27 0.69 5.91
CA SER A 239 -9.60 0.32 5.42
C SER A 239 -9.98 -1.08 5.86
N PHE A 240 -9.02 -2.02 5.81
CA PHE A 240 -9.26 -3.39 6.27
C PHE A 240 -9.46 -3.45 7.79
N ALA A 241 -8.65 -2.73 8.57
CA ALA A 241 -8.85 -2.64 10.02
C ALA A 241 -10.21 -2.03 10.38
N THR A 242 -10.61 -0.97 9.67
CA THR A 242 -11.93 -0.35 9.80
C THR A 242 -13.04 -1.31 9.40
N LEU A 243 -12.86 -2.10 8.35
CA LEU A 243 -13.81 -3.10 7.88
C LEU A 243 -14.04 -4.19 8.93
N VAL A 244 -12.97 -4.77 9.47
CA VAL A 244 -13.06 -5.80 10.53
C VAL A 244 -13.72 -5.22 11.77
N ALA A 245 -13.37 -3.99 12.14
CA ALA A 245 -13.98 -3.33 13.29
C ALA A 245 -15.50 -3.17 13.10
N ARG A 246 -15.94 -2.74 11.92
CA ARG A 246 -17.37 -2.64 11.58
C ARG A 246 -18.05 -4.00 11.53
N LEU A 247 -17.40 -5.02 10.99
CA LEU A 247 -17.94 -6.39 10.96
C LEU A 247 -18.24 -6.90 12.36
N LEU A 248 -17.29 -6.76 13.29
CA LEU A 248 -17.45 -7.19 14.68
C LEU A 248 -18.50 -6.35 15.41
N ALA A 249 -18.53 -5.03 15.19
CA ALA A 249 -19.56 -4.18 15.77
C ALA A 249 -20.97 -4.54 15.26
N CYS A 250 -21.13 -4.83 13.97
CA CYS A 250 -22.40 -5.33 13.39
C CYS A 250 -22.77 -6.68 13.99
N TYR A 251 -21.79 -7.57 14.09
CA TYR A 251 -21.96 -8.89 14.68
C TYR A 251 -22.39 -8.83 16.13
N LEU A 252 -21.90 -7.87 16.92
CA LEU A 252 -22.21 -7.75 18.35
C LEU A 252 -23.41 -6.84 18.63
N ASP A 253 -24.03 -6.26 17.60
CA ASP A 253 -25.14 -5.29 17.71
C ASP A 253 -24.77 -4.10 18.60
N LEU A 254 -23.59 -3.53 18.36
CA LEU A 254 -23.11 -2.39 19.13
C LEU A 254 -23.82 -1.10 18.70
N PRO A 255 -24.32 -0.28 19.64
CA PRO A 255 -25.13 0.91 19.35
C PRO A 255 -24.38 2.05 18.66
N SER A 256 -23.10 1.86 18.32
CA SER A 256 -22.17 2.89 17.83
C SER A 256 -21.76 2.73 16.36
N LEU A 257 -22.41 1.87 15.58
CA LEU A 257 -22.07 1.74 14.16
C LEU A 257 -22.42 3.03 13.41
N PRO A 258 -21.46 3.70 12.77
CA PRO A 258 -21.74 4.86 11.93
C PRO A 258 -22.66 4.47 10.76
N SER A 259 -23.23 5.48 10.11
CA SER A 259 -23.82 5.35 8.77
C SER A 259 -22.90 4.58 7.82
N ALA A 260 -23.46 4.05 6.72
CA ALA A 260 -22.66 3.41 5.67
C ALA A 260 -21.43 4.27 5.34
N PRO A 261 -20.22 3.68 5.24
CA PRO A 261 -19.01 4.46 5.04
C PRO A 261 -19.09 5.20 3.69
N PRO A 262 -18.56 6.44 3.61
CA PRO A 262 -18.68 7.23 2.40
C PRO A 262 -17.90 6.59 1.25
N ALA A 263 -18.53 6.56 0.08
CA ALA A 263 -17.96 6.04 -1.16
C ALA A 263 -17.02 7.06 -1.81
N LEU A 264 -15.76 7.10 -1.36
CA LEU A 264 -14.80 8.15 -1.77
C LEU A 264 -13.80 7.71 -2.86
N GLN A 265 -13.81 6.45 -3.30
CA GLN A 265 -12.83 5.94 -4.27
C GLN A 265 -12.90 6.70 -5.61
N GLU A 266 -14.10 6.98 -6.11
CA GLU A 266 -14.28 7.74 -7.35
C GLU A 266 -13.83 9.20 -7.21
N LEU A 267 -14.09 9.83 -6.06
CA LEU A 267 -13.59 11.18 -5.78
C LEU A 267 -12.06 11.22 -5.72
N GLN A 268 -11.41 10.22 -5.12
CA GLN A 268 -9.95 10.10 -5.16
C GLN A 268 -9.45 9.99 -6.61
N VAL A 269 -10.07 9.13 -7.44
CA VAL A 269 -9.67 8.96 -8.85
C VAL A 269 -9.83 10.26 -9.64
N ARG A 270 -10.90 11.04 -9.39
CA ARG A 270 -11.06 12.37 -9.99
C ARG A 270 -9.92 13.31 -9.59
N ARG A 271 -9.62 13.41 -8.29
CA ARG A 271 -8.50 14.24 -7.78
C ARG A 271 -7.15 13.81 -8.35
N GLU A 272 -6.92 12.51 -8.49
CA GLU A 272 -5.71 11.96 -9.13
C GLU A 272 -5.60 12.43 -10.59
N ARG A 273 -6.70 12.38 -11.35
CA ARG A 273 -6.71 12.83 -12.75
C ARG A 273 -6.50 14.33 -12.89
N ASP A 274 -7.11 15.12 -12.02
CA ASP A 274 -6.89 16.56 -11.97
C ASP A 274 -5.42 16.87 -11.67
N ALA A 275 -4.80 16.12 -10.75
CA ALA A 275 -3.38 16.23 -10.43
C ALA A 275 -2.46 15.84 -11.60
N ILE A 276 -2.82 14.80 -12.38
CA ILE A 276 -2.09 14.43 -13.61
C ILE A 276 -2.16 15.53 -14.67
N ALA A 277 -3.30 16.23 -14.74
CA ALA A 277 -3.55 17.32 -15.68
C ALA A 277 -2.93 18.67 -15.25
N ASP A 278 -2.62 18.85 -13.96
CA ASP A 278 -2.06 20.10 -13.41
C ASP A 278 -0.58 20.29 -13.79
N PRO A 279 -0.23 21.28 -14.64
CA PRO A 279 1.16 21.55 -15.00
C PRO A 279 2.02 21.97 -13.80
N ARG A 280 1.46 22.67 -12.81
CA ARG A 280 2.20 23.18 -11.66
C ARG A 280 2.71 22.05 -10.79
N LEU A 281 1.87 21.05 -10.54
CA LEU A 281 2.22 19.86 -9.80
C LEU A 281 3.27 19.02 -10.54
N ARG A 282 3.14 18.90 -11.87
CA ARG A 282 4.14 18.21 -12.70
C ARG A 282 5.49 18.92 -12.68
N ASP A 283 5.51 20.24 -12.76
CA ASP A 283 6.76 21.02 -12.70
C ASP A 283 7.40 20.90 -11.30
N PHE A 284 6.61 20.98 -10.22
CA PHE A 284 7.11 20.71 -8.87
C PHE A 284 7.81 19.35 -8.78
N TRP A 285 7.15 18.28 -9.24
CA TRP A 285 7.73 16.93 -9.15
C TRP A 285 8.92 16.75 -10.06
N ARG A 286 8.91 17.33 -11.27
CA ARG A 286 10.07 17.32 -12.18
C ARG A 286 11.28 17.96 -11.52
N ASP A 287 11.12 19.15 -10.95
CA ASP A 287 12.20 19.85 -10.27
C ASP A 287 12.68 19.05 -9.05
N TYR A 288 11.75 18.49 -8.27
CA TYR A 288 12.04 17.74 -7.07
C TYR A 288 12.88 16.48 -7.35
N VAL A 289 12.52 15.69 -8.38
CA VAL A 289 13.24 14.45 -8.73
C VAL A 289 14.50 14.70 -9.55
N SER A 290 14.64 15.86 -10.21
CA SER A 290 15.84 16.19 -11.01
C SER A 290 17.13 16.25 -10.17
N GLY A 291 17.01 16.49 -8.86
CA GLY A 291 18.11 16.62 -7.93
C GLY A 291 18.33 15.42 -7.01
N VAL A 292 17.83 14.23 -7.36
CA VAL A 292 18.04 13.00 -6.58
C VAL A 292 19.12 12.14 -7.24
N ALA A 293 20.16 11.79 -6.48
CA ALA A 293 21.17 10.84 -6.94
C ALA A 293 20.52 9.47 -7.18
N ALA A 294 20.87 8.82 -8.29
CA ALA A 294 20.21 7.59 -8.74
C ALA A 294 20.49 6.36 -7.85
N ALA A 295 21.38 6.47 -6.86
CA ALA A 295 21.78 5.34 -6.04
C ALA A 295 21.52 5.61 -4.54
N ASP A 296 20.63 4.82 -3.93
CA ASP A 296 20.39 4.76 -2.48
C ASP A 296 21.14 3.61 -1.79
N GLY A 297 21.90 2.80 -2.55
CA GLY A 297 22.70 1.67 -2.04
C GLY A 297 21.89 0.38 -1.85
N PHE A 298 20.59 0.42 -2.19
CA PHE A 298 19.66 -0.69 -2.10
C PHE A 298 19.32 -1.29 -3.47
N GLU A 299 20.01 -0.90 -4.54
CA GLU A 299 19.82 -1.47 -5.90
C GLU A 299 20.26 -2.94 -5.96
N ARG A 300 21.07 -3.37 -4.98
CA ARG A 300 21.50 -4.78 -4.81
C ARG A 300 20.36 -5.71 -4.41
N PHE A 301 19.29 -5.17 -3.84
CA PHE A 301 18.06 -5.90 -3.58
C PHE A 301 17.32 -5.97 -4.92
N VAL A 302 17.57 -7.00 -5.71
CA VAL A 302 16.91 -7.18 -7.02
C VAL A 302 15.74 -8.12 -6.85
N SER A 303 14.58 -7.70 -7.36
CA SER A 303 13.39 -8.53 -7.50
C SER A 303 13.63 -9.61 -8.56
N SER A 304 13.39 -10.87 -8.22
CA SER A 304 13.32 -11.97 -9.19
C SER A 304 11.94 -12.58 -9.23
N ALA A 305 11.48 -12.87 -10.44
CA ALA A 305 10.23 -13.57 -10.65
C ALA A 305 10.33 -14.97 -10.02
N GLY A 306 9.48 -15.24 -9.03
CA GLY A 306 9.32 -16.57 -8.42
C GLY A 306 10.11 -16.85 -7.14
N GLN A 307 10.86 -15.89 -6.58
CA GLN A 307 11.39 -16.02 -5.21
C GLN A 307 10.55 -15.22 -4.24
N ALA A 308 10.19 -15.87 -3.13
CA ALA A 308 9.46 -15.22 -2.07
C ALA A 308 10.44 -14.42 -1.18
N PRO A 309 10.07 -13.22 -0.72
CA PRO A 309 11.03 -12.34 -0.07
C PRO A 309 11.37 -12.80 1.34
N MET A 310 12.53 -12.37 1.80
CA MET A 310 12.97 -12.56 3.16
C MET A 310 12.33 -11.53 4.08
N ARG A 311 11.97 -11.99 5.28
CA ARG A 311 11.36 -11.17 6.33
C ARG A 311 12.12 -11.30 7.63
N CYS A 312 12.50 -10.18 8.21
CA CYS A 312 13.10 -10.09 9.53
C CYS A 312 12.19 -9.26 10.44
N ARG A 313 11.56 -9.90 11.43
CA ARG A 313 10.72 -9.24 12.43
C ARG A 313 11.49 -9.08 13.73
N VAL A 314 11.50 -7.86 14.25
CA VAL A 314 12.31 -7.48 15.40
C VAL A 314 11.45 -6.64 16.37
N PRO A 315 11.13 -7.17 17.55
CA PRO A 315 10.49 -6.36 18.58
C PRO A 315 11.43 -5.25 19.03
N VAL A 316 10.93 -4.01 19.10
CA VAL A 316 11.71 -2.86 19.57
C VAL A 316 11.63 -2.78 21.09
N ASP A 317 12.78 -2.61 21.74
CA ASP A 317 12.83 -2.52 23.20
C ASP A 317 11.94 -1.37 23.72
N PRO A 318 11.11 -1.59 24.76
CA PRO A 318 10.22 -0.55 25.30
C PRO A 318 10.95 0.73 25.74
N SER A 319 12.22 0.67 26.13
CA SER A 319 13.03 1.86 26.45
C SER A 319 13.31 2.73 25.23
N LEU A 320 13.55 2.12 24.06
CA LEU A 320 13.74 2.82 22.80
C LEU A 320 12.45 3.50 22.35
N LEU A 321 11.31 2.80 22.42
CA LEU A 321 10.00 3.39 22.14
C LEU A 321 9.69 4.58 23.06
N ARG A 322 9.93 4.44 24.38
CA ARG A 322 9.77 5.55 25.33
C ARG A 322 10.68 6.73 24.99
N GLY A 323 11.91 6.46 24.57
CA GLY A 323 12.85 7.48 24.11
C GLY A 323 12.36 8.21 22.86
N ALA A 324 11.87 7.46 21.87
CA ALA A 324 11.33 7.99 20.63
C ALA A 324 10.09 8.86 20.88
N LEU A 325 9.20 8.43 21.79
CA LEU A 325 8.04 9.23 22.22
C LEU A 325 8.46 10.53 22.93
N ARG A 326 9.52 10.51 23.76
CA ARG A 326 10.06 11.73 24.38
C ARG A 326 10.66 12.67 23.35
N LEU A 327 11.40 12.15 22.37
CA LEU A 327 11.95 12.95 21.27
C LEU A 327 10.84 13.55 20.42
N ALA A 328 9.82 12.76 20.06
CA ALA A 328 8.65 13.22 19.32
C ALA A 328 7.94 14.37 20.05
N ALA A 329 7.73 14.24 21.37
CA ALA A 329 7.16 15.29 22.19
C ALA A 329 8.02 16.57 22.26
N ARG A 330 9.35 16.43 22.46
CA ARG A 330 10.30 17.56 22.46
C ARG A 330 10.34 18.29 21.12
N ALA A 331 10.39 17.52 20.03
CA ALA A 331 10.41 18.04 18.67
C ALA A 331 9.04 18.49 18.17
N GLN A 332 7.96 18.20 18.91
CA GLN A 332 6.59 18.58 18.58
C GLN A 332 6.08 17.93 17.27
N VAL A 333 6.51 16.70 17.00
CA VAL A 333 6.20 15.92 15.79
C VAL A 333 5.53 14.58 16.14
N PRO A 334 4.88 13.88 15.19
CA PRO A 334 4.41 12.51 15.40
C PRO A 334 5.56 11.52 15.67
N LEU A 335 5.27 10.42 16.38
CA LEU A 335 6.20 9.30 16.56
C LEU A 335 6.74 8.80 15.21
N LYS A 336 5.87 8.75 14.18
CA LYS A 336 6.24 8.34 12.82
C LYS A 336 7.43 9.13 12.27
N THR A 337 7.49 10.45 12.50
CA THR A 337 8.59 11.30 12.03
C THR A 337 9.92 10.89 12.68
N VAL A 338 9.92 10.52 13.96
CA VAL A 338 11.13 10.03 14.65
C VAL A 338 11.58 8.69 14.08
N LEU A 339 10.63 7.78 13.80
CA LEU A 339 10.93 6.49 13.17
C LEU A 339 11.42 6.65 11.72
N LEU A 340 10.88 7.63 10.98
CA LEU A 340 11.40 8.04 9.68
C LEU A 340 12.81 8.61 9.80
N GLY A 341 13.12 9.38 10.85
CA GLY A 341 14.49 9.78 11.16
C GLY A 341 15.42 8.58 11.36
N ALA A 342 14.97 7.55 12.10
CA ALA A 342 15.77 6.33 12.32
C ALA A 342 16.03 5.59 10.99
N HIS A 343 15.01 5.53 10.14
CA HIS A 343 15.11 4.99 8.78
C HIS A 343 16.11 5.78 7.93
N ILE A 344 16.02 7.12 7.91
CA ILE A 344 16.94 7.99 7.17
C ILE A 344 18.39 7.77 7.62
N LEU A 345 18.65 7.70 8.94
CA LEU A 345 19.98 7.40 9.45
C LEU A 345 20.49 6.01 9.04
N ALA A 346 19.63 4.99 9.09
CA ALA A 346 19.99 3.66 8.65
C ALA A 346 20.34 3.62 7.15
N LEU A 347 19.58 4.32 6.31
CA LEU A 347 19.89 4.45 4.89
C LEU A 347 21.20 5.22 4.67
N ALA A 348 21.42 6.32 5.40
CA ALA A 348 22.62 7.13 5.29
C ALA A 348 23.88 6.31 5.61
N GLU A 349 23.83 5.50 6.68
CA GLU A 349 24.90 4.59 7.07
C GLU A 349 25.17 3.52 5.98
N VAL A 350 24.12 2.92 5.41
CA VAL A 350 24.27 1.86 4.41
C VAL A 350 24.76 2.38 3.06
N SER A 351 24.29 3.57 2.68
CA SER A 351 24.63 4.23 1.43
C SER A 351 25.95 5.01 1.47
N GLU A 352 26.52 5.17 2.67
CA GLU A 352 27.65 6.08 2.95
C GLU A 352 27.41 7.50 2.42
N SER A 353 26.16 7.98 2.52
CA SER A 353 25.72 9.28 2.00
C SER A 353 24.87 10.04 3.01
N ASP A 354 25.17 11.33 3.19
CA ASP A 354 24.37 12.21 4.06
C ASP A 354 23.05 12.63 3.40
N THR A 355 22.87 12.38 2.10
CA THR A 355 21.60 12.61 1.40
C THR A 355 21.04 11.31 0.88
N VAL A 356 19.81 10.99 1.30
CA VAL A 356 19.11 9.76 0.92
C VAL A 356 17.76 10.07 0.30
N CYS A 357 17.27 9.14 -0.52
CA CYS A 357 15.92 9.16 -1.06
C CYS A 357 15.25 7.82 -0.79
N THR A 358 14.01 7.85 -0.32
CA THR A 358 13.25 6.65 0.02
C THR A 358 11.78 6.81 -0.35
N GLY A 359 11.11 5.71 -0.64
CA GLY A 359 9.67 5.67 -0.82
C GLY A 359 8.96 5.92 0.50
N TYR A 360 8.09 6.91 0.53
CA TYR A 360 7.31 7.26 1.72
C TYR A 360 5.81 7.06 1.43
N VAL A 361 5.21 6.08 2.11
CA VAL A 361 3.81 5.72 1.92
C VAL A 361 2.90 6.75 2.57
N VAL A 362 1.98 7.30 1.79
CA VAL A 362 0.99 8.31 2.21
C VAL A 362 -0.42 7.88 1.83
N HIS A 363 -1.42 8.51 2.45
CA HIS A 363 -2.82 8.35 2.05
C HIS A 363 -3.30 9.50 1.17
N CYS A 364 -4.16 9.18 0.20
CA CYS A 364 -4.86 10.06 -0.72
C CYS A 364 -6.36 10.11 -0.44
N ARG A 365 -6.77 9.86 0.81
CA ARG A 365 -8.16 10.07 1.27
C ARG A 365 -8.56 11.54 1.02
N PRO A 366 -9.66 11.81 0.30
CA PRO A 366 -10.19 13.16 0.15
C PRO A 366 -10.47 13.80 1.51
N GLU A 367 -10.16 15.08 1.68
CA GLU A 367 -10.36 15.81 2.94
C GLU A 367 -11.82 16.28 3.09
N VAL A 368 -12.76 15.34 3.06
CA VAL A 368 -14.20 15.58 3.18
C VAL A 368 -14.74 14.97 4.47
N ALA A 369 -16.00 15.28 4.81
CA ALA A 369 -16.66 14.73 5.99
C ALA A 369 -16.58 13.19 6.01
N GLN A 370 -16.26 12.62 7.18
CA GLN A 370 -16.18 11.17 7.42
C GLN A 370 -15.15 10.41 6.56
N ALA A 371 -14.18 11.09 5.94
CA ALA A 371 -13.19 10.45 5.06
C ALA A 371 -12.30 9.40 5.75
N GLU A 372 -12.10 9.51 7.07
CA GLU A 372 -11.42 8.51 7.88
C GLU A 372 -12.16 7.17 7.94
N GLN A 373 -13.47 7.18 7.69
CA GLN A 373 -14.33 5.98 7.70
C GLN A 373 -14.48 5.35 6.31
N ALA A 374 -14.01 6.01 5.24
CA ALA A 374 -14.07 5.46 3.90
C ALA A 374 -13.29 4.14 3.81
N ILE A 375 -13.81 3.16 3.07
CA ILE A 375 -13.19 1.84 2.92
C ILE A 375 -12.87 1.63 1.44
N GLY A 376 -11.58 1.48 1.12
CA GLY A 376 -11.06 1.42 -0.24
C GLY A 376 -9.53 1.37 -0.27
N LEU A 377 -8.93 1.57 -1.45
CA LEU A 377 -7.48 1.71 -1.60
C LEU A 377 -7.12 3.18 -1.81
N PHE A 378 -6.63 3.84 -0.76
CA PHE A 378 -6.30 5.25 -0.78
C PHE A 378 -4.81 5.52 -0.61
N LEU A 379 -3.91 4.64 -1.06
CA LEU A 379 -2.47 4.83 -0.88
C LEU A 379 -1.81 5.50 -2.10
N ASN A 380 -0.72 6.19 -1.84
CA ASN A 380 0.29 6.56 -2.82
C ASN A 380 1.66 6.48 -2.14
N THR A 381 2.73 6.39 -2.93
CA THR A 381 4.10 6.39 -2.42
C THR A 381 4.84 7.53 -3.07
N LEU A 382 5.49 8.38 -2.26
CA LEU A 382 6.19 9.56 -2.72
C LEU A 382 7.69 9.41 -2.51
N PRO A 383 8.56 9.90 -3.41
CA PRO A 383 9.99 9.98 -3.10
C PRO A 383 10.22 11.05 -2.04
N LEU A 384 10.74 10.63 -0.88
CA LEU A 384 11.14 11.52 0.20
C LEU A 384 12.66 11.65 0.19
N ARG A 385 13.15 12.86 -0.10
CA ARG A 385 14.56 13.21 -0.05
C ARG A 385 14.85 13.85 1.30
N ALA A 386 15.81 13.29 2.02
CA ALA A 386 16.25 13.82 3.30
C ALA A 386 17.77 13.99 3.32
N HIS A 387 18.22 15.07 3.97
CA HIS A 387 19.62 15.33 4.26
C HIS A 387 19.85 15.16 5.76
N VAL A 388 20.87 14.41 6.15
CA VAL A 388 21.36 14.28 7.52
C VAL A 388 22.28 15.46 7.79
N ASP A 389 21.75 16.54 8.34
CA ASP A 389 22.53 17.74 8.65
C ASP A 389 23.21 17.62 10.02
N ILE A 390 24.47 17.18 10.03
CA ILE A 390 25.29 17.04 11.24
C ILE A 390 25.59 18.36 11.98
N SER A 391 25.28 19.52 11.38
CA SER A 391 25.44 20.82 12.03
C SER A 391 24.20 21.26 12.80
N ALA A 392 23.04 20.67 12.53
CA ALA A 392 21.79 20.98 13.20
C ALA A 392 21.71 20.32 14.58
N SER A 393 20.87 20.88 15.46
CA SER A 393 20.44 20.14 16.65
C SER A 393 19.54 18.97 16.23
N LEU A 394 19.56 17.87 16.98
CA LEU A 394 18.70 16.71 16.70
C LEU A 394 17.22 17.08 16.57
N VAL A 395 16.74 17.95 17.47
CA VAL A 395 15.36 18.44 17.42
C VAL A 395 15.09 19.22 16.14
N GLY A 396 16.00 20.12 15.76
CA GLY A 396 15.88 20.90 14.52
C GLY A 396 15.88 20.02 13.28
N TRP A 397 16.71 18.98 13.25
CA TRP A 397 16.75 18.03 12.14
C TRP A 397 15.46 17.20 12.04
N ILE A 398 14.96 16.64 13.14
CA ILE A 398 13.66 15.92 13.16
C ILE A 398 12.51 16.84 12.75
N GLN A 399 12.53 18.12 13.15
CA GLN A 399 11.56 19.11 12.68
C GLN A 399 11.68 19.36 11.17
N SER A 400 12.89 19.39 10.60
CA SER A 400 13.04 19.50 9.14
C SER A 400 12.49 18.28 8.40
N VAL A 401 12.58 17.08 8.97
CA VAL A 401 11.94 15.87 8.42
C VAL A 401 10.42 16.02 8.41
N ALA A 402 9.82 16.50 9.51
CA ALA A 402 8.38 16.77 9.56
C ALA A 402 7.92 17.84 8.56
N LEU A 403 8.73 18.88 8.33
CA LEU A 403 8.45 19.91 7.34
C LEU A 403 8.46 19.35 5.92
N GLU A 404 9.39 18.44 5.62
CA GLU A 404 9.42 17.75 4.32
C GLU A 404 8.22 16.80 4.18
N GLU A 405 7.85 16.03 5.21
CA GLU A 405 6.61 15.25 5.21
C GLU A 405 5.38 16.13 4.90
N ALA A 406 5.27 17.30 5.54
CA ALA A 406 4.18 18.24 5.31
C ALA A 406 4.17 18.78 3.87
N ARG A 407 5.35 19.10 3.33
CA ARG A 407 5.52 19.60 1.96
C ARG A 407 5.08 18.55 0.94
N LEU A 408 5.52 17.30 1.07
CA LEU A 408 5.15 16.22 0.16
C LEU A 408 3.66 15.87 0.27
N LEU A 409 3.10 15.95 1.47
CA LEU A 409 1.68 15.71 1.69
C LEU A 409 0.79 16.69 0.90
N GLU A 410 1.20 17.94 0.68
CA GLU A 410 0.47 18.89 -0.17
C GLU A 410 0.44 18.44 -1.64
N GLN A 411 1.49 17.75 -2.09
CA GLN A 411 1.72 17.35 -3.48
C GLN A 411 1.37 15.88 -3.76
N ARG A 412 0.76 15.19 -2.78
CA ARG A 412 0.54 13.74 -2.74
C ARG A 412 -0.36 13.16 -3.84
N TRP A 413 -1.09 14.01 -4.54
CA TRP A 413 -2.11 13.60 -5.50
C TRP A 413 -1.54 13.08 -6.82
N LEU A 414 -0.29 13.43 -7.17
CA LEU A 414 0.35 12.89 -8.36
C LEU A 414 0.79 11.45 -8.10
N PRO A 415 0.36 10.46 -8.91
CA PRO A 415 0.76 9.07 -8.71
C PRO A 415 2.26 8.84 -8.85
N LEU A 416 2.80 7.89 -8.09
CA LEU A 416 4.19 7.46 -8.21
C LEU A 416 4.60 7.14 -9.66
N LEU A 417 3.70 6.53 -10.44
CA LEU A 417 3.98 6.20 -11.84
C LEU A 417 4.28 7.44 -12.69
N GLU A 418 3.54 8.53 -12.48
CA GLU A 418 3.79 9.78 -13.21
C GLU A 418 5.07 10.46 -12.70
N ILE A 419 5.35 10.39 -11.40
CA ILE A 419 6.62 10.87 -10.83
C ILE A 419 7.81 10.09 -11.43
N LYS A 420 7.69 8.77 -11.59
CA LYS A 420 8.69 7.91 -12.24
C LYS A 420 8.94 8.33 -13.70
N LYS A 421 7.89 8.68 -14.45
CA LYS A 421 8.03 9.20 -15.83
C LYS A 421 8.78 10.52 -15.85
N LEU A 422 8.46 11.44 -14.93
CA LEU A 422 9.17 12.71 -14.78
C LEU A 422 10.64 12.54 -14.38
N ALA A 423 10.96 11.46 -13.66
CA ALA A 423 12.33 11.06 -13.29
C ALA A 423 13.09 10.28 -14.39
N GLY A 424 12.59 10.26 -15.63
CA GLY A 424 13.26 9.56 -16.74
C GLY A 424 13.04 8.04 -16.76
N GLY A 425 11.94 7.57 -16.18
CA GLY A 425 11.52 6.16 -16.24
C GLY A 425 12.12 5.28 -15.14
N ARG A 426 12.86 5.83 -14.19
CA ARG A 426 13.42 5.11 -13.04
C ARG A 426 12.89 5.69 -11.73
N LEU A 427 12.70 4.82 -10.74
CA LEU A 427 12.39 5.29 -9.40
C LEU A 427 13.66 5.89 -8.78
N PRO A 428 13.56 7.02 -8.07
CA PRO A 428 14.71 7.64 -7.42
C PRO A 428 15.02 6.98 -6.05
N PHE A 429 14.48 5.79 -5.79
CA PHE A 429 14.66 5.02 -4.57
C PHE A 429 14.46 3.52 -4.84
N SER A 430 15.13 2.68 -4.05
CA SER A 430 14.96 1.23 -3.99
C SER A 430 14.45 0.76 -2.61
N SER A 431 14.53 1.64 -1.61
CA SER A 431 14.00 1.44 -0.26
C SER A 431 12.69 2.19 -0.05
N ALA A 432 11.83 1.69 0.84
CA ALA A 432 10.62 2.38 1.29
C ALA A 432 10.39 2.22 2.80
N LEU A 433 9.66 3.18 3.39
CA LEU A 433 9.18 3.16 4.77
C LEU A 433 7.65 3.10 4.81
N ASN A 434 7.13 2.19 5.60
CA ASN A 434 5.73 2.16 6.01
C ASN A 434 5.59 2.23 7.53
N PHE A 435 4.59 2.95 8.03
CA PHE A 435 4.25 3.00 9.45
C PHE A 435 2.77 2.74 9.63
N VAL A 436 2.43 1.74 10.44
CA VAL A 436 1.05 1.33 10.69
C VAL A 436 0.71 1.42 12.18
N HIS A 437 -0.44 2.02 12.46
CA HIS A 437 -1.03 2.12 13.80
C HIS A 437 -2.55 1.97 13.67
N PHE A 438 -3.05 0.76 13.89
CA PHE A 438 -4.47 0.42 13.65
C PHE A 438 -5.35 0.63 14.89
N HIS A 439 -5.46 1.87 15.36
CA HIS A 439 -6.33 2.20 16.49
C HIS A 439 -7.85 2.00 16.21
N ALA A 440 -8.24 1.63 14.98
CA ALA A 440 -9.62 1.26 14.63
C ALA A 440 -10.17 0.10 15.48
N TYR A 441 -9.31 -0.78 16.00
CA TYR A 441 -9.72 -1.89 16.86
C TYR A 441 -10.03 -1.48 18.30
N ARG A 442 -9.56 -0.29 18.73
CA ARG A 442 -9.60 0.14 20.12
C ARG A 442 -11.01 0.11 20.74
N PRO A 443 -12.08 0.63 20.10
CA PRO A 443 -13.42 0.59 20.69
C PRO A 443 -13.93 -0.83 20.95
N ILE A 444 -13.51 -1.81 20.14
CA ILE A 444 -13.94 -3.20 20.25
C ILE A 444 -13.17 -3.90 21.36
N ILE A 445 -11.87 -3.64 21.44
CA ILE A 445 -11.00 -4.17 22.49
C ILE A 445 -11.42 -3.61 23.86
N GLU A 446 -11.63 -2.30 23.96
CA GLU A 446 -12.04 -1.63 25.21
C GLU A 446 -13.48 -1.96 25.63
N GLY A 447 -14.35 -2.32 24.69
CA GLY A 447 -15.73 -2.74 24.96
C GLY A 447 -15.87 -4.08 25.70
N GLY A 448 -14.79 -4.87 25.78
CA GLY A 448 -14.72 -6.11 26.57
C GLY A 448 -15.53 -7.30 26.03
N GLN A 449 -16.25 -7.13 24.92
CA GLN A 449 -17.06 -8.19 24.29
C GLN A 449 -16.25 -9.06 23.32
N VAL A 450 -15.08 -8.59 22.89
CA VAL A 450 -14.12 -9.35 22.07
C VAL A 450 -12.73 -9.16 22.65
N GLU A 451 -12.03 -10.26 22.85
CA GLU A 451 -10.60 -10.23 23.16
C GLU A 451 -9.79 -10.66 21.93
N VAL A 452 -8.85 -9.81 21.50
CA VAL A 452 -7.92 -10.10 20.39
C VAL A 452 -6.61 -10.62 20.97
N GLU A 453 -6.47 -11.94 21.08
CA GLU A 453 -5.29 -12.59 21.69
C GLU A 453 -4.08 -12.59 20.76
N GLN A 454 -4.29 -12.72 19.44
CA GLN A 454 -3.23 -12.76 18.46
C GLN A 454 -3.66 -12.10 17.15
N LEU A 455 -2.73 -11.37 16.53
CA LEU A 455 -2.86 -10.82 15.18
C LEU A 455 -1.64 -11.27 14.36
N GLU A 456 -1.88 -11.94 13.24
CA GLU A 456 -0.86 -12.29 12.26
C GLU A 456 -1.21 -11.65 10.92
N VAL A 457 -0.26 -10.89 10.38
CA VAL A 457 -0.41 -10.20 9.09
C VAL A 457 0.62 -10.74 8.11
N TYR A 458 0.15 -11.04 6.91
CA TYR A 458 0.96 -11.31 5.73
C TYR A 458 0.51 -10.34 4.63
N GLU A 459 1.41 -9.46 4.20
CA GLU A 459 1.20 -8.48 3.13
C GLU A 459 2.45 -8.49 2.26
N GLN A 460 2.30 -8.51 0.94
CA GLN A 460 3.41 -8.58 -0.01
C GLN A 460 3.34 -7.45 -1.05
N THR A 461 4.35 -6.60 -1.04
CA THR A 461 4.54 -5.49 -2.01
C THR A 461 5.67 -5.79 -3.01
N ASP A 462 5.82 -4.92 -4.00
CA ASP A 462 6.83 -4.97 -5.06
C ASP A 462 8.09 -4.13 -4.76
N PHE A 463 8.15 -3.42 -3.62
CA PHE A 463 9.36 -2.69 -3.21
C PHE A 463 10.55 -3.64 -2.98
N PRO A 464 11.74 -3.31 -3.52
CA PRO A 464 12.94 -4.12 -3.30
C PRO A 464 13.32 -4.28 -1.83
N PHE A 465 13.23 -3.19 -1.07
CA PHE A 465 13.44 -3.18 0.37
C PHE A 465 12.38 -2.33 1.05
N LEU A 466 11.69 -2.89 2.03
CA LEU A 466 10.65 -2.21 2.81
C LEU A 466 10.95 -2.33 4.30
N ALA A 467 11.09 -1.20 4.97
CA ALA A 467 11.07 -1.11 6.43
C ALA A 467 9.65 -0.77 6.89
N GLN A 468 9.07 -1.60 7.74
CA GLN A 468 7.74 -1.41 8.29
C GLN A 468 7.80 -1.33 9.81
N PHE A 469 7.35 -0.21 10.36
CA PHE A 469 7.10 -0.07 11.79
C PHE A 469 5.62 -0.28 12.08
N SER A 470 5.31 -1.12 13.05
CA SER A 470 3.95 -1.42 13.49
C SER A 470 3.79 -1.18 14.98
N LEU A 471 2.81 -0.37 15.36
CA LEU A 471 2.42 -0.20 16.77
C LEU A 471 1.20 -1.09 17.06
N ASP A 472 1.37 -2.04 17.96
CA ASP A 472 0.31 -2.99 18.31
C ASP A 472 -0.83 -2.27 19.05
N PRO A 473 -2.08 -2.35 18.58
CA PRO A 473 -3.20 -1.63 19.17
C PRO A 473 -3.58 -2.13 20.58
N ARG A 474 -3.11 -3.31 21.00
CA ARG A 474 -3.48 -3.98 22.26
C ARG A 474 -2.58 -3.58 23.41
N ASP A 475 -1.27 -3.61 23.18
CA ASP A 475 -0.25 -3.37 24.21
C ASP A 475 0.68 -2.19 23.91
N GLN A 476 0.49 -1.53 22.75
CA GLN A 476 1.31 -0.40 22.29
C GLN A 476 2.79 -0.76 22.11
N SER A 477 3.11 -2.04 21.92
CA SER A 477 4.46 -2.48 21.55
C SER A 477 4.79 -2.09 20.12
N LEU A 478 6.07 -1.73 19.88
CA LEU A 478 6.57 -1.37 18.56
C LEU A 478 7.35 -2.55 17.98
N GLU A 479 7.02 -2.96 16.75
CA GLU A 479 7.75 -3.97 15.98
C GLU A 479 8.33 -3.33 14.71
N LEU A 480 9.57 -3.68 14.39
CA LEU A 480 10.20 -3.42 13.09
C LEU A 480 10.16 -4.71 12.26
N THR A 481 9.58 -4.64 11.07
CA THR A 481 9.66 -5.69 10.06
C THR A 481 10.45 -5.17 8.85
N LEU A 482 11.55 -5.84 8.51
CA LEU A 482 12.27 -5.63 7.26
C LEU A 482 11.84 -6.69 6.25
N ILE A 483 11.46 -6.26 5.05
CA ILE A 483 11.07 -7.10 3.94
C ILE A 483 12.01 -6.82 2.78
N ALA A 484 12.70 -7.84 2.30
CA ALA A 484 13.70 -7.71 1.24
C ALA A 484 13.40 -8.70 0.12
N GLN A 485 13.31 -8.20 -1.11
CA GLN A 485 13.35 -9.03 -2.31
C GLN A 485 14.82 -9.40 -2.58
N CYS A 486 15.09 -10.68 -2.82
CA CYS A 486 16.45 -11.19 -2.81
C CYS A 486 16.64 -12.37 -3.76
N GLU A 487 17.53 -12.18 -4.74
CA GLU A 487 18.22 -13.27 -5.45
C GLU A 487 19.52 -13.69 -4.74
N SER A 488 20.24 -12.71 -4.18
CA SER A 488 21.66 -12.84 -3.81
C SER A 488 21.95 -12.53 -2.34
N ILE A 489 20.94 -12.14 -1.58
CA ILE A 489 21.10 -11.67 -0.20
C ILE A 489 20.82 -12.81 0.76
N ASP A 490 21.74 -13.05 1.69
CA ASP A 490 21.59 -14.04 2.74
C ASP A 490 20.94 -13.46 4.00
N TRP A 491 20.59 -14.35 4.93
CA TRP A 491 19.94 -13.96 6.19
C TRP A 491 20.85 -13.12 7.08
N GLU A 492 22.17 -13.27 6.95
CA GLU A 492 23.14 -12.53 7.74
C GLU A 492 23.13 -11.04 7.38
N GLU A 493 23.03 -10.73 6.09
CA GLU A 493 22.87 -9.35 5.59
C GLU A 493 21.57 -8.71 6.08
N LEU A 494 20.42 -9.40 5.96
CA LEU A 494 19.13 -8.85 6.41
C LEU A 494 19.10 -8.65 7.93
N ASN A 495 19.74 -9.56 8.68
CA ASN A 495 19.91 -9.41 10.12
C ASN A 495 20.84 -8.23 10.47
N ARG A 496 21.93 -8.02 9.72
CA ARG A 496 22.80 -6.84 9.89
C ARG A 496 22.03 -5.55 9.63
N MET A 497 21.18 -5.53 8.62
CA MET A 497 20.30 -4.40 8.34
C MET A 497 19.37 -4.10 9.52
N ALA A 498 18.73 -5.13 10.10
CA ALA A 498 17.90 -4.96 11.30
C ALA A 498 18.68 -4.36 12.48
N LEU A 499 19.94 -4.78 12.68
CA LEU A 499 20.81 -4.20 13.71
C LEU A 499 21.12 -2.73 13.44
N ILE A 500 21.40 -2.36 12.19
CA ILE A 500 21.62 -0.95 11.80
C ILE A 500 20.39 -0.11 12.13
N TYR A 501 19.18 -0.57 11.80
CA TYR A 501 17.95 0.16 12.13
C TYR A 501 17.74 0.34 13.64
N LEU A 502 17.95 -0.72 14.42
CA LEU A 502 17.86 -0.64 15.88
C LEU A 502 18.92 0.30 16.46
N ALA A 503 20.14 0.25 15.92
CA ALA A 503 21.24 1.10 16.33
C ALA A 503 20.98 2.57 15.97
N SER A 504 20.43 2.86 14.80
CA SER A 504 19.99 4.20 14.39
C SER A 504 18.89 4.73 15.30
N LEU A 505 17.87 3.91 15.61
CA LEU A 505 16.84 4.29 16.57
C LEU A 505 17.44 4.52 17.97
N ALA A 506 18.36 3.66 18.39
CA ALA A 506 19.08 3.83 19.65
C ALA A 506 19.84 5.15 19.66
N ALA A 507 20.59 5.49 18.61
CA ALA A 507 21.34 6.75 18.51
C ALA A 507 20.44 8.00 18.60
N LEU A 508 19.22 7.95 18.07
CA LEU A 508 18.27 9.06 18.20
C LEU A 508 17.76 9.27 19.63
N VAL A 509 17.74 8.20 20.43
CA VAL A 509 17.10 8.22 21.76
C VAL A 509 18.09 8.01 22.91
N SER A 510 19.32 7.62 22.59
CA SER A 510 20.45 7.49 23.49
C SER A 510 21.15 8.84 23.54
N SER A 511 20.87 9.60 24.59
CA SER A 511 21.78 10.51 25.29
C SER A 511 20.99 11.44 26.21
N ASP A 512 21.67 11.86 27.27
CA ASP A 512 21.24 12.82 28.28
C ASP A 512 20.62 14.08 27.64
N PRO A 513 19.43 14.56 28.08
CA PRO A 513 18.76 15.71 27.49
C PRO A 513 19.61 16.99 27.38
N GLU A 514 20.64 17.15 28.22
CA GLU A 514 21.57 18.29 28.25
C GLU A 514 22.80 18.15 27.33
N ALA A 515 23.17 16.94 26.88
CA ALA A 515 24.41 16.70 26.13
C ALA A 515 24.29 16.90 24.61
N LEU A 516 23.09 17.18 24.09
CA LEU A 516 22.80 17.18 22.65
C LEU A 516 22.64 18.57 22.01
N ASP A 517 22.90 19.64 22.78
CA ASP A 517 23.04 21.00 22.24
C ASP A 517 24.43 21.26 21.62
N GLU A 518 25.38 20.33 21.80
CA GLU A 518 26.62 20.32 21.03
C GLU A 518 26.40 19.44 19.78
N ALA A 519 26.43 20.09 18.61
CA ALA A 519 26.35 19.58 17.23
C ALA A 519 26.37 18.06 17.12
N LEU A 520 25.36 17.44 16.46
CA LEU A 520 25.23 16.00 16.19
C LEU A 520 26.60 15.32 16.26
N ALA A 521 26.99 14.95 17.48
CA ALA A 521 28.21 14.23 17.71
C ALA A 521 27.80 12.83 17.33
N VAL A 522 27.74 12.61 16.00
CA VAL A 522 27.53 11.32 15.37
C VAL A 522 28.39 10.38 16.20
N PRO A 523 27.81 9.42 16.93
CA PRO A 523 28.62 8.35 17.48
C PRO A 523 29.29 7.76 16.26
N GLY A 524 30.58 8.08 16.07
CA GLY A 524 31.27 7.87 14.81
C GLY A 524 31.03 6.44 14.38
N ARG A 525 30.45 6.25 13.18
CA ARG A 525 30.11 4.94 12.61
C ARG A 525 29.56 4.01 13.68
N LEU A 526 28.28 4.18 14.03
CA LEU A 526 27.46 3.28 14.86
C LEU A 526 28.25 2.03 15.20
N ALA A 527 28.81 1.96 16.41
CA ALA A 527 29.63 0.85 16.85
C ALA A 527 28.78 -0.42 16.88
N LEU A 528 28.60 -1.02 15.70
CA LEU A 528 27.90 -2.28 15.43
C LEU A 528 28.52 -3.38 16.29
N ASP A 529 29.80 -3.25 16.62
CA ASP A 529 30.55 -4.12 17.53
C ASP A 529 29.94 -4.20 18.95
N THR A 530 29.31 -3.13 19.44
CA THR A 530 28.67 -3.11 20.76
C THR A 530 27.28 -3.76 20.78
N LEU A 531 26.58 -3.81 19.64
CA LEU A 531 25.25 -4.43 19.53
C LEU A 531 25.32 -5.88 18.99
N ALA A 532 26.38 -6.22 18.25
CA ALA A 532 26.65 -7.58 17.75
C ALA A 532 26.85 -8.62 18.88
N THR A 533 27.08 -8.18 20.12
CA THR A 533 27.20 -9.08 21.29
C THR A 533 25.88 -9.43 21.97
N SER A 534 24.74 -8.84 21.54
CA SER A 534 23.42 -9.25 22.02
C SER A 534 22.99 -10.56 21.36
N ARG A 535 23.41 -11.69 21.94
CA ARG A 535 22.95 -13.06 21.66
C ARG A 535 21.44 -13.29 21.93
N GLN A 536 20.60 -12.25 21.93
CA GLN A 536 19.17 -12.31 22.26
C GLN A 536 18.22 -11.91 21.12
N LEU A 537 18.73 -11.39 20.00
CA LEU A 537 17.88 -11.08 18.86
C LEU A 537 17.70 -12.34 18.00
N THR A 538 16.56 -13.00 18.16
CA THR A 538 16.15 -14.12 17.30
C THR A 538 15.15 -13.62 16.26
N ALA A 539 15.62 -13.32 15.05
CA ALA A 539 14.71 -13.09 13.93
C ALA A 539 13.96 -14.41 13.65
N ARG A 540 12.64 -14.42 13.87
CA ARG A 540 11.81 -15.59 13.53
C ARG A 540 11.58 -15.61 12.02
N HIS A 541 12.08 -16.65 11.37
CA HIS A 541 11.75 -16.96 9.98
C HIS A 541 10.28 -17.37 9.87
N VAL A 542 9.50 -16.65 9.06
CA VAL A 542 8.25 -17.16 8.50
C VAL A 542 8.55 -17.47 7.05
N ALA A 543 8.97 -18.70 6.78
CA ALA A 543 9.16 -19.18 5.41
C ALA A 543 7.80 -19.09 4.69
N PRO A 544 7.70 -18.43 3.53
CA PRO A 544 6.63 -18.72 2.59
C PRO A 544 6.77 -20.18 2.08
N PRO A 545 5.67 -20.80 1.62
CA PRO A 545 5.77 -22.09 0.92
C PRO A 545 6.68 -21.94 -0.28
N ALA A 546 7.56 -22.90 -0.50
CA ALA A 546 8.31 -22.96 -1.75
C ALA A 546 7.31 -22.98 -2.94
N PRO A 547 7.41 -22.04 -3.89
CA PRO A 547 6.66 -22.18 -5.13
C PRO A 547 7.12 -23.45 -5.84
N ALA A 548 6.19 -24.14 -6.48
CA ALA A 548 6.54 -25.25 -7.38
C ALA A 548 7.49 -24.71 -8.46
N PRO A 549 8.57 -25.43 -8.81
CA PRO A 549 9.55 -24.92 -9.75
C PRO A 549 8.88 -24.64 -11.09
N ALA A 550 8.87 -23.36 -11.49
CA ALA A 550 8.56 -23.00 -12.87
C ALA A 550 9.65 -23.63 -13.77
N PRO A 551 9.28 -24.20 -14.93
CA PRO A 551 10.26 -24.74 -15.85
C PRO A 551 11.21 -23.61 -16.30
N ALA A 552 12.51 -23.81 -16.11
CA ALA A 552 13.55 -22.91 -16.57
C ALA A 552 13.40 -22.72 -18.09
N ALA A 553 12.89 -21.56 -18.51
CA ALA A 553 12.99 -21.14 -19.90
C ALA A 553 14.47 -20.83 -20.17
N ALA A 554 15.07 -21.58 -21.09
CA ALA A 554 16.44 -21.39 -21.51
C ALA A 554 16.63 -19.96 -22.05
N ALA A 555 17.72 -19.30 -21.65
CA ALA A 555 18.14 -18.03 -22.22
C ALA A 555 18.29 -18.17 -23.76
N PRO A 556 17.63 -17.34 -24.57
CA PRO A 556 17.79 -17.41 -26.01
C PRO A 556 19.20 -16.92 -26.40
N ALA A 557 19.83 -17.64 -27.33
CA ALA A 557 21.08 -17.26 -27.98
C ALA A 557 20.94 -15.91 -28.72
N PRO A 558 22.03 -15.15 -28.95
CA PRO A 558 21.95 -13.87 -29.65
C PRO A 558 21.42 -14.07 -31.08
N PRO A 559 20.48 -13.23 -31.56
CA PRO A 559 20.00 -13.35 -32.93
C PRO A 559 21.04 -12.81 -33.90
N GLU A 560 21.52 -13.70 -34.77
CA GLU A 560 22.10 -13.33 -36.06
C GLU A 560 21.08 -12.50 -36.87
N SER A 561 21.61 -11.57 -37.68
CA SER A 561 20.88 -10.56 -38.45
C SER A 561 19.88 -11.16 -39.44
N ARG A 562 18.67 -11.46 -38.97
CA ARG A 562 17.51 -11.74 -39.84
C ARG A 562 16.70 -10.48 -40.11
N PRO A 563 16.09 -10.34 -41.31
CA PRO A 563 15.12 -9.28 -41.56
C PRO A 563 13.88 -9.46 -40.66
N TRP A 564 13.27 -8.34 -40.29
CA TRP A 564 12.08 -8.31 -39.43
C TRP A 564 10.87 -8.88 -40.18
N SER A 565 10.03 -9.65 -39.50
CA SER A 565 8.74 -10.11 -40.04
C SER A 565 7.76 -8.95 -40.16
N ALA A 566 6.68 -9.14 -40.92
CA ALA A 566 5.61 -8.14 -41.04
C ALA A 566 4.96 -7.85 -39.68
N THR A 567 4.75 -8.87 -38.85
CA THR A 567 4.24 -8.74 -37.48
C THR A 567 5.21 -7.94 -36.60
N GLU A 568 6.51 -8.20 -36.71
CA GLU A 568 7.56 -7.49 -35.95
C GLU A 568 7.65 -6.01 -36.33
N LEU A 569 7.52 -5.67 -37.62
CA LEU A 569 7.50 -4.29 -38.09
C LEU A 569 6.29 -3.50 -37.58
N ALA A 570 5.09 -4.10 -37.65
CA ALA A 570 3.86 -3.49 -37.14
C ALA A 570 3.88 -3.34 -35.61
N LEU A 571 4.41 -4.33 -34.89
CA LEU A 571 4.62 -4.23 -33.44
C LEU A 571 5.59 -3.11 -33.08
N ALA A 572 6.69 -2.97 -33.82
CA ALA A 572 7.64 -1.89 -33.57
C ALA A 572 6.99 -0.52 -33.70
N GLU A 573 6.11 -0.30 -34.67
CA GLU A 573 5.34 0.94 -34.79
C GLU A 573 4.45 1.18 -33.55
N LEU A 574 3.70 0.16 -33.12
CA LEU A 574 2.88 0.25 -31.90
C LEU A 574 3.73 0.55 -30.64
N TRP A 575 4.94 0.01 -30.56
CA TRP A 575 5.86 0.28 -29.47
C TRP A 575 6.44 1.70 -29.52
N ARG A 576 6.79 2.22 -30.71
CA ARG A 576 7.28 3.61 -30.86
C ARG A 576 6.24 4.60 -30.35
N ASP A 577 4.97 4.37 -30.70
CA ASP A 577 3.87 5.19 -30.24
C ASP A 577 3.66 5.10 -28.72
N SER A 578 3.77 3.88 -28.15
CA SER A 578 3.50 3.63 -26.73
C SER A 578 4.63 4.14 -25.81
N LEU A 579 5.88 3.98 -26.24
CA LEU A 579 7.08 4.31 -25.46
C LEU A 579 7.66 5.69 -25.80
N GLN A 580 7.17 6.35 -26.85
CA GLN A 580 7.72 7.61 -27.37
C GLN A 580 9.23 7.56 -27.63
N THR A 581 9.73 6.44 -28.16
CA THR A 581 11.15 6.21 -28.49
C THR A 581 11.33 5.78 -29.94
N GLU A 582 12.33 6.33 -30.63
CA GLU A 582 12.69 5.93 -32.00
C GLU A 582 13.63 4.71 -32.03
N GLN A 583 14.33 4.42 -30.92
CA GLN A 583 15.29 3.33 -30.83
C GLN A 583 14.64 2.06 -30.29
N ILE A 584 14.20 1.19 -31.21
CA ILE A 584 13.59 -0.09 -30.87
C ILE A 584 14.44 -1.23 -31.42
N ARG A 585 14.83 -2.15 -30.54
CA ARG A 585 15.52 -3.38 -30.90
C ARG A 585 14.60 -4.59 -30.72
N LEU A 586 14.83 -5.61 -31.53
CA LEU A 586 13.99 -6.82 -31.58
C LEU A 586 14.00 -7.62 -30.27
N ASP A 587 15.12 -7.57 -29.55
CA ASP A 587 15.44 -8.30 -28.32
C ASP A 587 15.35 -7.45 -27.05
N ALA A 588 15.15 -6.13 -27.20
CA ALA A 588 15.03 -5.26 -26.05
C ALA A 588 13.68 -5.50 -25.37
N SER A 589 13.74 -5.76 -24.06
CA SER A 589 12.54 -5.86 -23.23
C SER A 589 11.80 -4.52 -23.21
N PHE A 590 10.47 -4.57 -23.36
CA PHE A 590 9.57 -3.42 -23.28
C PHE A 590 9.80 -2.59 -22.02
N PHE A 591 10.01 -3.26 -20.87
CA PHE A 591 10.25 -2.61 -19.58
C PHE A 591 11.65 -1.99 -19.49
N ALA A 592 12.65 -2.61 -20.13
CA ALA A 592 14.00 -2.05 -20.19
C ALA A 592 14.06 -0.76 -21.02
N LEU A 593 13.13 -0.59 -21.98
CA LEU A 593 12.96 0.61 -22.79
C LEU A 593 12.09 1.69 -22.12
N GLY A 594 11.79 1.55 -20.82
CA GLY A 594 10.99 2.53 -20.07
C GLY A 594 9.49 2.27 -20.07
N GLY A 595 9.04 1.14 -20.61
CA GLY A 595 7.65 0.68 -20.50
C GLY A 595 7.25 0.38 -19.06
N ASP A 596 5.97 0.55 -18.76
CA ASP A 596 5.37 0.28 -17.47
C ASP A 596 4.12 -0.59 -17.60
N SER A 597 3.53 -0.96 -16.48
CA SER A 597 2.32 -1.79 -16.38
C SER A 597 1.14 -1.27 -17.21
N ILE A 598 0.95 0.05 -17.22
CA ILE A 598 -0.16 0.70 -17.92
C ILE A 598 0.14 0.75 -19.41
N SER A 599 1.34 1.19 -19.82
CA SER A 599 1.72 1.25 -21.23
C SER A 599 1.85 -0.14 -21.85
N GLY A 600 2.24 -1.17 -21.07
CA GLY A 600 2.26 -2.57 -21.48
C GLY A 600 0.85 -3.14 -21.67
N THR A 601 -0.08 -2.88 -20.74
CA THR A 601 -1.48 -3.29 -20.90
C THR A 601 -2.15 -2.60 -22.09
N ARG A 602 -1.88 -1.30 -22.29
CA ARG A 602 -2.36 -0.54 -23.45
C ARG A 602 -1.78 -1.07 -24.76
N LEU A 603 -0.49 -1.39 -24.78
CA LEU A 603 0.18 -1.97 -25.93
C LEU A 603 -0.47 -3.32 -26.31
N VAL A 604 -0.71 -4.20 -25.35
CA VAL A 604 -1.38 -5.49 -25.59
C VAL A 604 -2.81 -5.28 -26.09
N ALA A 605 -3.57 -4.33 -25.51
CA ALA A 605 -4.91 -3.99 -25.98
C ALA A 605 -4.89 -3.47 -27.43
N ARG A 606 -3.96 -2.56 -27.77
CA ARG A 606 -3.77 -2.05 -29.14
C ARG A 606 -3.36 -3.16 -30.10
N ALA A 607 -2.48 -4.07 -29.69
CA ALA A 607 -2.07 -5.21 -30.52
C ALA A 607 -3.23 -6.19 -30.76
N ARG A 608 -4.04 -6.52 -29.75
CA ARG A 608 -5.26 -7.32 -29.92
C ARG A 608 -6.18 -6.72 -30.97
N GLN A 609 -6.38 -5.40 -30.90
CA GLN A 609 -7.23 -4.68 -31.86
C GLN A 609 -6.60 -4.64 -33.26
N HIS A 610 -5.31 -4.34 -33.37
CA HIS A 610 -4.60 -4.21 -34.64
C HIS A 610 -4.50 -5.53 -35.41
N PHE A 611 -4.19 -6.63 -34.72
CA PHE A 611 -4.01 -7.95 -35.32
C PHE A 611 -5.28 -8.83 -35.27
N ALA A 612 -6.35 -8.37 -34.63
CA ALA A 612 -7.59 -9.12 -34.42
C ALA A 612 -7.38 -10.52 -33.78
N VAL A 613 -6.43 -10.62 -32.85
CA VAL A 613 -6.09 -11.87 -32.13
C VAL A 613 -6.41 -11.77 -30.65
N GLN A 614 -6.65 -12.93 -30.03
CA GLN A 614 -6.60 -13.07 -28.57
C GLN A 614 -5.14 -13.16 -28.16
N LEU A 615 -4.61 -12.10 -27.55
CA LEU A 615 -3.26 -12.07 -26.99
C LEU A 615 -3.35 -11.90 -25.47
N PRO A 616 -3.38 -12.98 -24.67
CA PRO A 616 -3.31 -12.90 -23.21
C PRO A 616 -2.14 -12.01 -22.75
N LEU A 617 -2.36 -11.17 -21.73
CA LEU A 617 -1.29 -10.29 -21.22
C LEU A 617 -0.10 -11.13 -20.75
N ARG A 618 -0.36 -12.27 -20.09
CA ARG A 618 0.68 -13.25 -19.69
C ARG A 618 1.62 -13.66 -20.84
N ASP A 619 1.13 -13.77 -22.07
CA ASP A 619 1.94 -14.27 -23.19
C ASP A 619 2.94 -13.18 -23.61
N PHE A 620 2.51 -11.91 -23.60
CA PHE A 620 3.42 -10.76 -23.73
C PHE A 620 4.40 -10.66 -22.55
N LEU A 621 3.94 -10.87 -21.32
CA LEU A 621 4.80 -10.74 -20.14
C LEU A 621 5.85 -11.84 -20.02
N SER A 622 5.57 -13.05 -20.52
CA SER A 622 6.50 -14.16 -20.52
C SER A 622 7.73 -13.93 -21.41
N ASP A 623 7.57 -13.10 -22.44
CA ASP A 623 8.65 -12.67 -23.32
C ASP A 623 8.33 -11.27 -23.86
N PRO A 624 8.63 -10.21 -23.07
CA PRO A 624 8.22 -8.85 -23.35
C PRO A 624 9.15 -8.20 -24.38
N THR A 625 9.44 -8.91 -25.46
CA THR A 625 10.22 -8.45 -26.62
C THR A 625 9.32 -8.40 -27.84
N ILE A 626 9.71 -7.64 -28.86
CA ILE A 626 8.98 -7.63 -30.14
C ILE A 626 8.95 -9.02 -30.75
N ALA A 627 10.06 -9.76 -30.67
CA ALA A 627 10.14 -11.13 -31.15
C ALA A 627 9.19 -12.07 -30.39
N GLY A 628 9.11 -11.96 -29.06
CA GLY A 628 8.22 -12.75 -28.21
C GLY A 628 6.75 -12.48 -28.50
N MET A 629 6.39 -11.20 -28.59
CA MET A 629 5.03 -10.76 -28.89
C MET A 629 4.61 -11.13 -30.31
N ALA A 630 5.51 -11.03 -31.29
CA ALA A 630 5.26 -11.48 -32.67
C ALA A 630 5.01 -12.99 -32.71
N ARG A 631 5.82 -13.78 -32.00
CA ARG A 631 5.61 -15.23 -31.89
C ARG A 631 4.22 -15.56 -31.34
N ALA A 632 3.81 -14.91 -30.25
CA ALA A 632 2.49 -15.13 -29.63
C ALA A 632 1.33 -14.78 -30.58
N ILE A 633 1.46 -13.69 -31.33
CA ILE A 633 0.47 -13.26 -32.33
C ILE A 633 0.43 -14.25 -33.51
N ASP A 634 1.59 -14.64 -34.05
CA ASP A 634 1.69 -15.52 -35.21
C ASP A 634 1.21 -16.95 -34.88
N THR A 635 1.47 -17.45 -33.66
CA THR A 635 0.92 -18.74 -33.20
C THR A 635 -0.57 -18.67 -32.90
N GLY A 636 -1.07 -17.55 -32.36
CA GLY A 636 -2.51 -17.32 -32.16
C GLY A 636 -3.29 -17.21 -33.48
N ALA A 637 -2.71 -16.58 -34.50
CA ALA A 637 -3.30 -16.45 -35.84
C ALA A 637 -3.39 -17.81 -36.58
N ALA A 638 -2.41 -18.70 -36.37
CA ALA A 638 -2.42 -20.04 -36.95
C ALA A 638 -3.58 -20.92 -36.45
N LEU A 639 -4.03 -20.72 -35.21
CA LEU A 639 -5.15 -21.46 -34.61
C LEU A 639 -6.53 -20.98 -35.10
N VAL A 640 -6.67 -19.70 -35.45
CA VAL A 640 -7.92 -19.14 -36.02
C VAL A 640 -8.09 -19.50 -37.50
N SER A 641 -6.99 -19.73 -38.22
CA SER A 641 -7.00 -20.11 -39.65
C SER A 641 -7.38 -21.58 -39.92
N MET A 642 -7.49 -22.44 -38.91
CA MET A 642 -7.85 -23.85 -39.06
C MET A 642 -9.24 -24.18 -38.50
N ALA A 643 -10.31 -23.78 -39.20
CA ALA A 643 -11.56 -24.56 -39.30
C ALA A 643 -12.58 -23.94 -40.30
N PRO A 644 -12.98 -24.71 -41.32
CA PRO A 644 -14.39 -24.84 -41.67
C PRO A 644 -14.81 -26.28 -41.39
N ILE A 645 -15.65 -26.49 -40.37
CA ILE A 645 -16.34 -27.77 -40.16
C ILE A 645 -17.41 -27.90 -41.27
N PRO A 646 -17.39 -28.93 -42.13
CA PRO A 646 -18.41 -29.10 -43.15
C PRO A 646 -19.75 -29.48 -42.51
N ARG A 647 -20.81 -28.77 -42.89
CA ARG A 647 -22.20 -29.06 -42.47
C ARG A 647 -22.58 -30.50 -42.86
N ALA A 648 -22.89 -31.33 -41.88
CA ALA A 648 -23.52 -32.63 -42.10
C ALA A 648 -24.92 -32.45 -42.71
N ARG A 649 -25.17 -33.08 -43.86
CA ARG A 649 -26.49 -33.20 -44.49
C ARG A 649 -27.39 -34.10 -43.62
N ARG A 650 -28.60 -33.64 -43.31
CA ARG A 650 -29.68 -34.48 -42.75
C ARG A 650 -30.09 -35.55 -43.77
N PRO A 651 -30.25 -36.82 -43.39
CA PRO A 651 -31.06 -37.74 -44.16
C PRO A 651 -32.55 -37.47 -43.90
N VAL A 652 -33.29 -37.48 -44.99
CA VAL A 652 -34.75 -37.52 -45.05
C VAL A 652 -35.18 -38.94 -44.68
N HIS A 653 -35.98 -39.10 -43.63
CA HIS A 653 -37.29 -39.75 -43.63
C HIS A 653 -37.93 -39.70 -42.25
#